data_AF-A0A166JUR0-F1
#
_entry.id   AF-A0A166JUR0-F1
#
_cell.length_a   1.000
_cell.length_b   1.000
_cell.length_c   1.000
_cell.angle_alpha   90.00
_cell.angle_beta   90.00
_cell.angle_gamma   90.00
#
_symmetry.space_group_name_H-M   'P 1'
#
loop_
_entity.id
_entity.type
_entity.pdbx_description
1 polymer ?
#
loop_
_entity_poly.entity_id
_entity_poly.type
_entity_poly.pdbx_seq_one_letter_code
_entity_poly.pdbx_strand_id
1 'polypeptide(L)'
;MFMMISLQKSSKLVFVLLFSSITIFFGKTAGAEISATSEDASVLITNLEYLRLVSGSQKQLPQVTDLANTNSQFPSCPPRNAGQPEFTKVTDLAKTNFPVKSCPLNRMSQAESNSNRQEVDPQDLPPVPQPRVDELEIDQKSPTKKPPAAEEEYIITPRVADEKKIHTRTTTIPINGVLINHLTQRKLSLGSRFGNNQNTIFDSNGIIKLNGQVQENLTTNNIFTVEQTGEYLQLQTVRQNREITVNLKEPRTVLGTELQLSITASCILPGANPNQICTYTPGLTSADINPDTQTPNRILQTANVGDVVEPETLAAIRQPGFQSGANGQEIGIDLFLPNTGSFVGNSTGEQLSITRREEIENTPTAIYSRIRQIVKVNDREAVMGRTVRGFSFILNDDNTLLNTALQLGYNLLPDILPNISSSENRVNPNVNNNLFLAANNVRLPANSLTAYHGGVARAQSVPPKATNLKQVPAATFNSIWLGASPIIKRRSTLSSSFEEVSPQTVLSYGGGEGGFASNLSFVSNINNEIFSTANLQDYYSQVYVTILNQEVNNITSNRYREETEYAPHLSFTGNITGTQEALRYYTGVIGAEEIKAYGGVDFSKNTANGWTFSGGVIGYVNPDIDYYSQVTGSIGKRISLSRNSNLVLSTGVNYALDRETRPNDFVNSITVRARANLGNVWFGLTNYFGDVLPDAIKNTLVTSVGIQFSNSFSLSGYYNLINENAARSVYGAGARLRLGKNQNSPTLNLSWRNNEYDYGRDRADNELKINENIFTVFLRGNF
;
A
#
# COMPACT_ATOMS: atom_id res chain seq x y z
N MET A 1 -8.25 30.93 -13.63
CA MET A 1 -7.31 32.07 -13.75
C MET A 1 -6.84 32.12 -15.20
N PHE A 2 -7.24 33.14 -15.97
CA PHE A 2 -6.84 33.28 -17.38
C PHE A 2 -5.53 34.05 -17.47
N MET A 3 -4.58 33.57 -18.28
CA MET A 3 -3.36 34.31 -18.61
C MET A 3 -3.14 34.29 -20.11
N MET A 4 -3.37 35.45 -20.73
CA MET A 4 -3.15 35.72 -22.14
C MET A 4 -1.75 36.33 -22.29
N ILE A 5 -0.93 35.86 -23.24
CA ILE A 5 0.38 36.45 -23.54
C ILE A 5 0.46 36.81 -25.02
N SER A 6 0.63 38.10 -25.30
CA SER A 6 0.85 38.64 -26.64
C SER A 6 2.32 38.52 -27.04
N LEU A 7 2.60 38.18 -28.31
CA LEU A 7 3.96 38.25 -28.85
C LEU A 7 4.32 39.69 -29.24
N GLN A 8 5.56 40.10 -28.95
CA GLN A 8 6.23 41.17 -29.68
C GLN A 8 7.68 40.82 -30.00
N LYS A 9 8.18 41.37 -31.11
CA LYS A 9 9.43 40.94 -31.78
C LYS A 9 10.71 41.44 -31.10
N SER A 10 11.77 40.65 -31.31
CA SER A 10 13.19 41.00 -31.21
C SER A 10 13.73 41.52 -29.87
N SER A 11 14.39 40.63 -29.13
CA SER A 11 15.68 40.89 -28.47
C SER A 11 16.38 39.56 -28.14
N LYS A 12 17.73 39.56 -28.13
CA LYS A 12 18.52 38.36 -27.81
C LYS A 12 18.37 38.04 -26.32
N LEU A 13 17.80 36.87 -26.00
CA LEU A 13 17.69 36.42 -24.60
C LEU A 13 19.00 35.74 -24.16
N VAL A 14 19.76 36.39 -23.28
CA VAL A 14 20.85 35.75 -22.53
C VAL A 14 20.26 35.17 -21.26
N PHE A 15 20.34 33.85 -21.08
CA PHE A 15 19.88 33.19 -19.86
C PHE A 15 20.88 33.44 -18.72
N VAL A 16 20.57 34.40 -17.85
CA VAL A 16 21.22 34.56 -16.54
C VAL A 16 20.38 33.85 -15.50
N LEU A 17 20.88 32.72 -14.98
CA LEU A 17 20.28 32.00 -13.86
C LEU A 17 20.56 32.74 -12.55
N LEU A 18 19.64 33.61 -12.14
CA LEU A 18 19.61 34.16 -10.78
C LEU A 18 18.97 33.15 -9.83
N PHE A 19 19.80 32.35 -9.16
CA PHE A 19 19.40 31.62 -7.96
C PHE A 19 19.23 32.61 -6.80
N SER A 20 17.99 33.02 -6.51
CA SER A 20 17.68 33.71 -5.25
C SER A 20 17.65 32.71 -4.10
N SER A 21 18.65 32.78 -3.23
CA SER A 21 18.78 31.93 -2.04
C SER A 21 17.60 32.11 -1.09
N ILE A 22 16.71 31.12 -1.00
CA ILE A 22 15.75 31.02 0.12
C ILE A 22 16.39 30.15 1.20
N THR A 23 17.00 30.80 2.19
CA THR A 23 17.44 30.17 3.43
C THR A 23 16.21 29.88 4.28
N ILE A 24 15.80 28.61 4.35
CA ILE A 24 14.71 28.18 5.24
C ILE A 24 15.25 28.17 6.67
N PHE A 25 14.80 29.11 7.49
CA PHE A 25 15.08 29.13 8.93
C PHE A 25 14.15 28.17 9.68
N PHE A 26 14.73 27.27 10.47
CA PHE A 26 13.97 26.45 11.43
C PHE A 26 13.55 27.31 12.64
N GLY A 27 12.29 27.77 12.62
CA GLY A 27 11.67 28.45 13.75
C GLY A 27 11.09 27.48 14.78
N LYS A 28 11.84 27.18 15.84
CA LYS A 28 11.33 26.42 17.00
C LYS A 28 10.47 27.33 17.88
N THR A 29 9.15 27.24 17.75
CA THR A 29 8.20 27.85 18.69
C THR A 29 7.74 26.80 19.70
N ALA A 30 7.77 27.15 20.98
CA ALA A 30 7.31 26.30 22.07
C ALA A 30 6.00 26.85 22.64
N GLY A 31 5.11 25.95 23.07
CA GLY A 31 3.99 26.27 23.96
C GLY A 31 2.66 26.62 23.27
N ALA A 32 1.87 25.60 22.97
CA ALA A 32 0.40 25.62 23.05
C ALA A 32 -0.10 24.19 23.29
N GLU A 33 -1.12 24.04 24.13
CA GLU A 33 -1.59 22.73 24.61
C GLU A 33 -2.35 21.96 23.51
N ILE A 34 -2.11 20.65 23.42
CA ILE A 34 -2.86 19.74 22.55
C ILE A 34 -3.77 18.88 23.43
N SER A 35 -5.08 19.09 23.35
CA SER A 35 -6.06 18.10 23.77
C SER A 35 -6.12 17.01 22.70
N ALA A 36 -5.44 15.89 22.91
CA ALA A 36 -5.48 14.77 21.99
C ALA A 36 -6.80 13.99 22.16
N THR A 37 -7.66 14.00 21.14
CA THR A 37 -8.73 13.01 20.98
C THR A 37 -8.12 11.66 20.58
N SER A 38 -8.58 10.59 21.21
CA SER A 38 -7.97 9.25 21.10
C SER A 38 -8.43 8.50 19.85
N GLU A 39 -7.67 8.55 18.76
CA GLU A 39 -7.85 7.66 17.59
C GLU A 39 -6.54 7.09 16.99
N ASP A 40 -5.38 7.72 17.22
CA ASP A 40 -4.08 7.28 16.65
C ASP A 40 -3.25 6.39 17.59
N ALA A 41 -3.69 5.15 17.85
CA ALA A 41 -2.94 4.20 18.70
C ALA A 41 -3.08 2.72 18.29
N SER A 42 -2.86 2.37 17.01
CA SER A 42 -2.95 0.97 16.55
C SER A 42 -1.97 0.57 15.44
N VAL A 43 -0.66 0.59 15.70
CA VAL A 43 0.35 -0.16 14.92
C VAL A 43 1.39 -0.76 15.87
N LEU A 44 1.50 -2.10 15.92
CA LEU A 44 2.28 -2.79 16.97
C LEU A 44 2.99 -4.04 16.44
N ILE A 45 4.22 -3.89 15.92
CA ILE A 45 5.23 -4.97 15.83
C ILE A 45 6.65 -4.43 16.13
N THR A 46 6.81 -3.78 17.28
CA THR A 46 8.11 -3.49 17.92
C THR A 46 7.87 -3.25 19.41
N ASN A 47 7.45 -4.27 20.17
CA ASN A 47 7.31 -4.16 21.64
C ASN A 47 7.37 -5.49 22.42
N LEU A 48 8.10 -6.50 21.90
CA LEU A 48 8.47 -7.68 22.71
C LEU A 48 9.46 -7.33 23.85
N GLU A 49 10.19 -6.21 23.74
CA GLU A 49 11.02 -5.70 24.84
C GLU A 49 10.23 -4.91 25.89
N TYR A 50 9.17 -4.18 25.52
CA TYR A 50 8.40 -3.36 26.48
C TYR A 50 7.54 -4.22 27.43
N LEU A 51 7.12 -5.40 26.97
CA LEU A 51 6.51 -6.43 27.82
C LEU A 51 7.46 -7.02 28.89
N ARG A 52 8.77 -6.72 28.87
CA ARG A 52 9.70 -7.13 29.94
C ARG A 52 9.62 -6.25 31.20
N LEU A 53 9.00 -5.06 31.15
CA LEU A 53 9.03 -4.10 32.26
C LEU A 53 7.79 -4.08 33.17
N VAL A 54 6.72 -4.81 32.84
CA VAL A 54 5.45 -4.81 33.62
C VAL A 54 5.21 -6.10 34.40
N SER A 55 6.07 -7.11 34.29
CA SER A 55 6.01 -8.35 35.10
C SER A 55 7.35 -8.70 35.75
N GLY A 56 7.92 -7.75 36.50
CA GLY A 56 9.11 -7.96 37.33
C GLY A 56 8.74 -8.14 38.80
N SER A 57 8.84 -9.37 39.32
CA SER A 57 8.63 -9.66 40.74
C SER A 57 9.59 -8.86 41.64
N GLN A 58 9.08 -8.30 42.74
CA GLN A 58 9.86 -7.61 43.76
C GLN A 58 10.89 -8.57 44.39
N LYS A 59 12.17 -8.44 44.01
CA LYS A 59 13.25 -9.04 44.81
C LYS A 59 13.44 -8.22 46.08
N GLN A 60 13.28 -8.90 47.22
CA GLN A 60 13.49 -8.35 48.56
C GLN A 60 14.90 -7.76 48.70
N LEU A 61 15.00 -6.56 49.28
CA LEU A 61 16.27 -6.03 49.80
C LEU A 61 16.63 -6.77 51.09
N PRO A 62 17.91 -7.13 51.30
CA PRO A 62 18.46 -7.26 52.64
C PRO A 62 18.91 -5.88 53.16
N GLN A 63 18.33 -5.42 54.27
CA GLN A 63 19.07 -4.57 55.22
C GLN A 63 20.07 -5.48 55.98
N VAL A 64 21.22 -5.02 56.46
CA VAL A 64 21.40 -4.20 57.68
C VAL A 64 22.90 -3.80 57.80
N THR A 65 23.19 -2.56 58.26
CA THR A 65 24.41 -1.95 58.89
C THR A 65 25.83 -2.54 58.65
N ASP A 66 26.94 -1.78 58.63
CA ASP A 66 27.29 -0.53 59.33
C ASP A 66 28.59 0.15 58.80
N LEU A 67 29.02 1.24 59.43
CA LEU A 67 30.36 1.88 59.48
C LEU A 67 30.83 2.93 58.42
N ALA A 68 30.70 4.19 58.84
CA ALA A 68 31.78 5.17 59.08
C ALA A 68 32.63 5.81 57.93
N ASN A 69 32.45 7.14 57.82
CA ASN A 69 33.46 8.21 57.71
C ASN A 69 34.75 8.02 56.89
N THR A 70 34.92 8.83 55.83
CA THR A 70 36.10 9.73 55.71
C THR A 70 35.88 10.90 54.73
N ASN A 71 36.38 12.09 55.08
CA ASN A 71 36.49 13.27 54.20
C ASN A 71 37.83 13.25 53.42
N SER A 72 37.86 13.76 52.18
CA SER A 72 38.96 14.66 51.72
C SER A 72 38.78 15.27 50.30
N GLN A 73 38.77 16.62 50.28
CA GLN A 73 39.53 17.53 49.39
C GLN A 73 39.52 17.41 47.84
N PHE A 74 39.06 18.50 47.20
CA PHE A 74 39.45 18.96 45.84
C PHE A 74 40.92 19.46 45.79
N PRO A 75 41.62 19.48 44.62
CA PRO A 75 41.64 20.71 43.79
C PRO A 75 41.87 20.59 42.24
N SER A 76 41.12 21.43 41.51
CA SER A 76 41.38 22.21 40.27
C SER A 76 42.50 21.94 39.20
N CYS A 77 42.04 21.72 37.95
CA CYS A 77 42.25 22.56 36.72
C CYS A 77 43.66 22.62 35.98
N PRO A 78 43.86 23.32 34.81
CA PRO A 78 44.25 22.65 33.55
C PRO A 78 45.34 23.40 32.69
N PRO A 79 45.54 23.04 31.40
CA PRO A 79 45.76 24.07 30.33
C PRO A 79 44.84 23.85 29.09
N ARG A 80 44.25 24.88 28.44
CA ARG A 80 44.81 25.86 27.43
C ARG A 80 45.29 25.19 26.12
N ASN A 81 45.13 25.71 24.89
CA ASN A 81 44.55 26.93 24.28
C ASN A 81 44.42 26.63 22.75
N ALA A 82 43.81 27.40 21.81
CA ALA A 82 42.89 28.56 21.71
C ALA A 82 42.42 28.62 20.21
N GLY A 83 41.51 29.49 19.71
CA GLY A 83 40.73 30.58 20.31
C GLY A 83 39.75 31.24 19.31
N GLN A 84 39.09 32.32 19.73
CA GLN A 84 38.31 33.28 18.92
C GLN A 84 39.01 34.66 18.94
N PRO A 85 38.68 35.58 18.00
CA PRO A 85 37.72 36.67 18.31
C PRO A 85 36.74 36.97 17.14
N GLU A 86 35.44 37.11 17.41
CA GLU A 86 34.64 38.36 17.61
C GLU A 86 34.19 39.11 16.33
N PHE A 87 32.88 39.46 16.29
CA PHE A 87 32.40 40.78 15.83
C PHE A 87 31.02 41.14 16.42
N THR A 88 31.04 42.00 17.45
CA THR A 88 30.10 43.10 17.78
C THR A 88 28.58 42.90 18.04
N LYS A 89 28.07 43.85 18.85
CA LYS A 89 26.77 43.87 19.55
C LYS A 89 25.63 44.48 18.75
N VAL A 90 24.40 44.13 19.12
CA VAL A 90 23.15 44.79 18.69
C VAL A 90 22.66 45.70 19.82
N THR A 91 22.57 47.01 19.57
CA THR A 91 21.54 47.96 20.10
C THR A 91 21.86 49.37 19.63
N ASP A 92 21.03 49.97 18.77
CA ASP A 92 20.42 51.29 19.02
C ASP A 92 19.48 51.74 17.87
N LEU A 93 18.70 52.78 18.15
CA LEU A 93 17.80 53.53 17.25
C LEU A 93 16.49 52.86 16.81
N ALA A 94 15.50 52.96 17.71
CA ALA A 94 14.13 53.25 17.29
C ALA A 94 14.01 54.68 16.72
N LYS A 95 13.23 54.87 15.64
CA LYS A 95 12.38 56.07 15.39
C LYS A 95 11.52 55.92 14.13
N THR A 96 10.24 56.31 14.25
CA THR A 96 9.32 56.82 13.19
C THR A 96 8.97 55.89 12.00
N ASN A 97 7.71 55.69 11.55
CA ASN A 97 6.40 56.26 11.93
C ASN A 97 5.23 55.28 11.60
N PHE A 98 4.13 55.41 12.35
CA PHE A 98 2.78 54.85 12.07
C PHE A 98 2.07 55.59 10.90
N PRO A 99 0.79 55.32 10.51
CA PRO A 99 -0.13 54.20 10.81
C PRO A 99 -0.81 53.56 9.57
N VAL A 100 -1.45 52.38 9.73
CA VAL A 100 -2.74 52.08 9.05
C VAL A 100 -3.70 51.43 10.06
N LYS A 101 -5.00 51.75 9.92
CA LYS A 101 -6.06 51.57 10.91
C LYS A 101 -6.59 50.13 11.04
N SER A 102 -7.20 49.89 12.20
CA SER A 102 -7.92 48.69 12.61
C SER A 102 -9.41 48.66 12.20
N CYS A 103 -9.93 47.44 12.04
CA CYS A 103 -11.33 47.00 12.30
C CYS A 103 -12.48 47.54 11.40
N PRO A 104 -13.70 46.92 11.41
CA PRO A 104 -14.15 45.65 12.03
C PRO A 104 -14.98 44.69 11.11
N LEU A 105 -15.41 43.56 11.71
CA LEU A 105 -16.53 42.68 11.30
C LEU A 105 -17.86 43.44 11.01
N ASN A 106 -18.68 42.97 10.04
CA ASN A 106 -19.97 42.30 10.34
C ASN A 106 -20.87 41.94 9.11
N ARG A 107 -21.48 40.73 9.21
CA ARG A 107 -22.87 40.29 8.86
C ARG A 107 -23.58 40.61 7.52
N MET A 108 -24.58 39.73 7.27
CA MET A 108 -25.68 39.73 6.29
C MET A 108 -25.43 38.97 4.98
N SER A 109 -26.36 38.15 4.46
CA SER A 109 -27.64 37.67 5.01
C SER A 109 -28.17 36.45 4.24
N GLN A 110 -29.19 35.78 4.79
CA GLN A 110 -29.93 34.67 4.17
C GLN A 110 -30.58 35.04 2.82
N ALA A 111 -30.85 34.01 2.01
CA ALA A 111 -31.98 33.99 1.10
C ALA A 111 -32.55 32.55 1.06
N GLU A 112 -33.73 32.35 1.65
CA GLU A 112 -34.52 31.13 1.52
C GLU A 112 -35.43 31.22 0.29
N SER A 113 -35.71 30.09 -0.38
CA SER A 113 -37.08 29.59 -0.60
C SER A 113 -37.13 28.46 -1.65
N ASN A 114 -37.78 27.35 -1.27
CA ASN A 114 -38.86 26.61 -1.96
C ASN A 114 -38.74 26.43 -3.51
N SER A 115 -38.97 25.27 -4.13
CA SER A 115 -39.76 24.08 -3.76
C SER A 115 -39.27 22.89 -4.63
N ASN A 116 -39.68 21.63 -4.49
CA ASN A 116 -40.72 20.99 -3.67
C ASN A 116 -40.33 19.52 -3.40
N ARG A 117 -41.12 18.79 -2.60
CA ARG A 117 -41.21 17.31 -2.64
C ARG A 117 -42.54 16.90 -3.27
N GLN A 118 -42.56 15.81 -4.02
CA GLN A 118 -43.75 15.00 -4.20
C GLN A 118 -43.35 13.52 -4.19
N GLU A 119 -44.06 12.75 -3.38
CA GLU A 119 -43.75 11.39 -2.95
C GLU A 119 -44.84 10.47 -3.50
N VAL A 120 -44.47 9.42 -4.25
CA VAL A 120 -45.37 8.32 -4.64
C VAL A 120 -44.54 7.04 -4.78
N ASP A 121 -45.03 5.97 -4.18
CA ASP A 121 -44.64 4.56 -4.34
C ASP A 121 -45.95 3.72 -4.39
N PRO A 122 -45.92 2.41 -4.65
CA PRO A 122 -45.80 1.76 -5.96
C PRO A 122 -47.12 1.10 -6.43
N GLN A 123 -47.28 0.83 -7.74
CA GLN A 123 -47.66 -0.48 -8.32
C GLN A 123 -48.01 -0.42 -9.83
N ASP A 124 -47.99 -1.61 -10.43
CA ASP A 124 -48.50 -2.06 -11.74
C ASP A 124 -47.86 -1.59 -13.07
N LEU A 125 -47.32 -2.61 -13.76
CA LEU A 125 -46.80 -2.61 -15.13
C LEU A 125 -47.93 -2.75 -16.17
N PRO A 126 -47.84 -2.02 -17.30
CA PRO A 126 -48.41 -2.44 -18.57
C PRO A 126 -47.32 -2.84 -19.60
N PRO A 127 -47.64 -3.66 -20.62
CA PRO A 127 -46.65 -4.34 -21.45
C PRO A 127 -46.05 -3.49 -22.58
N VAL A 128 -44.86 -3.93 -23.03
CA VAL A 128 -44.07 -3.36 -24.14
C VAL A 128 -44.83 -3.44 -25.49
N PRO A 129 -45.00 -2.32 -26.22
CA PRO A 129 -45.38 -2.35 -27.62
C PRO A 129 -44.12 -2.42 -28.51
N GLN A 130 -43.99 -3.51 -29.28
CA GLN A 130 -43.02 -3.60 -30.38
C GLN A 130 -43.48 -2.71 -31.55
N PRO A 131 -42.60 -1.87 -32.14
CA PRO A 131 -42.89 -1.23 -33.42
C PRO A 131 -42.90 -2.27 -34.54
N ARG A 132 -43.97 -2.30 -35.33
CA ARG A 132 -44.02 -3.05 -36.59
C ARG A 132 -43.12 -2.40 -37.63
N VAL A 133 -42.59 -3.22 -38.53
CA VAL A 133 -41.95 -2.75 -39.76
C VAL A 133 -43.05 -2.43 -40.76
N ASP A 134 -43.24 -1.15 -41.05
CA ASP A 134 -43.97 -0.70 -42.24
C ASP A 134 -42.94 -0.38 -43.33
N GLU A 135 -43.05 -1.08 -44.47
CA GLU A 135 -42.22 -0.82 -45.65
C GLU A 135 -42.66 0.49 -46.31
N LEU A 136 -41.78 1.49 -46.33
CA LEU A 136 -41.93 2.71 -47.12
C LEU A 136 -40.87 2.74 -48.21
N GLU A 137 -41.20 2.19 -49.37
CA GLU A 137 -40.50 2.51 -50.62
C GLU A 137 -40.68 4.01 -50.91
N ILE A 138 -39.59 4.76 -50.83
CA ILE A 138 -39.49 6.09 -51.41
C ILE A 138 -38.29 6.10 -52.35
N ASP A 139 -38.57 5.98 -53.65
CA ASP A 139 -37.59 6.20 -54.71
C ASP A 139 -37.14 7.67 -54.67
N GLN A 140 -35.96 7.90 -54.11
CA GLN A 140 -35.21 9.13 -54.30
C GLN A 140 -33.86 8.83 -54.96
N LYS A 141 -33.86 8.90 -56.29
CA LYS A 141 -32.69 9.32 -57.08
C LYS A 141 -32.11 10.64 -56.54
N SER A 142 -31.26 10.54 -55.53
CA SER A 142 -30.35 11.62 -55.18
C SER A 142 -29.46 11.91 -56.39
N PRO A 143 -29.27 13.18 -56.78
CA PRO A 143 -28.43 13.50 -57.91
C PRO A 143 -27.00 13.04 -57.61
N THR A 144 -26.37 12.36 -58.58
CA THR A 144 -24.95 12.00 -58.53
C THR A 144 -24.10 13.27 -58.54
N LYS A 145 -23.99 13.90 -57.38
CA LYS A 145 -23.04 14.98 -57.13
C LYS A 145 -21.66 14.34 -57.29
N LYS A 146 -21.03 14.57 -58.45
CA LYS A 146 -19.63 14.18 -58.70
C LYS A 146 -18.82 14.54 -57.44
N PRO A 147 -17.91 13.65 -56.98
CA PRO A 147 -16.98 14.04 -55.94
C PRO A 147 -16.33 15.37 -56.35
N PRO A 148 -16.20 16.37 -55.46
CA PRO A 148 -15.38 17.52 -55.77
C PRO A 148 -13.98 17.02 -56.15
N ALA A 149 -13.38 17.57 -57.20
CA ALA A 149 -12.13 17.07 -57.76
C ALA A 149 -11.01 17.13 -56.71
N ALA A 150 -10.70 15.98 -56.11
CA ALA A 150 -9.65 15.83 -55.10
C ALA A 150 -8.27 15.51 -55.71
N GLU A 151 -8.12 15.70 -57.03
CA GLU A 151 -6.97 15.26 -57.81
C GLU A 151 -5.83 16.30 -57.87
N GLU A 152 -6.02 17.51 -57.35
CA GLU A 152 -5.00 18.60 -57.38
C GLU A 152 -4.22 18.80 -56.06
N GLU A 153 -4.61 18.16 -54.94
CA GLU A 153 -3.95 18.34 -53.63
C GLU A 153 -2.84 17.30 -53.34
N TYR A 154 -2.80 16.17 -54.06
CA TYR A 154 -1.94 15.02 -53.73
C TYR A 154 -1.00 14.61 -54.87
N ILE A 155 0.29 14.49 -54.55
CA ILE A 155 1.31 13.82 -55.40
C ILE A 155 1.19 12.30 -55.23
N ILE A 156 0.88 11.84 -54.01
CA ILE A 156 0.52 10.45 -53.71
C ILE A 156 -0.77 10.50 -52.91
N THR A 157 -1.87 10.05 -53.53
CA THR A 157 -3.19 9.98 -52.90
C THR A 157 -3.16 9.05 -51.68
N PRO A 158 -4.00 9.28 -50.65
CA PRO A 158 -4.11 8.41 -49.49
C PRO A 158 -4.32 6.95 -49.86
N ARG A 159 -3.40 6.08 -49.41
CA ARG A 159 -3.44 4.64 -49.65
C ARG A 159 -3.02 3.87 -48.40
N VAL A 160 -3.50 2.64 -48.25
CA VAL A 160 -3.02 1.73 -47.20
C VAL A 160 -1.58 1.35 -47.50
N ALA A 161 -0.70 1.55 -46.52
CA ALA A 161 0.72 1.22 -46.61
C ALA A 161 0.94 -0.28 -46.38
N ASP A 162 1.91 -0.85 -47.09
CA ASP A 162 2.29 -2.26 -46.97
C ASP A 162 2.91 -2.54 -45.60
N GLU A 163 2.19 -3.30 -44.75
CA GLU A 163 2.62 -3.65 -43.39
C GLU A 163 4.05 -4.24 -43.34
N LYS A 164 4.48 -4.97 -44.38
CA LYS A 164 5.82 -5.59 -44.41
C LYS A 164 6.94 -4.57 -44.62
N LYS A 165 6.63 -3.37 -45.10
CA LYS A 165 7.61 -2.28 -45.34
C LYS A 165 7.70 -1.31 -44.16
N ILE A 166 6.75 -1.34 -43.23
CA ILE A 166 6.73 -0.45 -42.07
C ILE A 166 7.62 -1.04 -40.96
N HIS A 167 8.64 -0.29 -40.55
CA HIS A 167 9.50 -0.73 -39.45
C HIS A 167 8.77 -0.58 -38.10
N THR A 168 8.47 -1.70 -37.42
CA THR A 168 7.66 -1.77 -36.18
C THR A 168 7.89 -0.63 -35.17
N ARG A 169 9.16 -0.23 -34.92
CA ARG A 169 9.54 0.90 -34.04
C ARG A 169 8.76 2.20 -34.29
N THR A 170 8.38 2.53 -35.53
CA THR A 170 7.62 3.76 -35.83
C THR A 170 6.16 3.68 -35.38
N THR A 171 5.65 2.46 -35.19
CA THR A 171 4.26 2.16 -34.82
C THR A 171 4.11 1.60 -33.40
N THR A 172 5.22 1.44 -32.67
CA THR A 172 5.20 0.90 -31.30
C THR A 172 4.58 1.91 -30.36
N ILE A 173 3.56 1.50 -29.62
CA ILE A 173 2.82 2.32 -28.66
C ILE A 173 2.64 1.52 -27.35
N PRO A 174 2.94 2.09 -26.16
CA PRO A 174 2.60 1.50 -24.87
C PRO A 174 1.14 1.82 -24.48
N ILE A 175 0.37 0.80 -24.11
CA ILE A 175 -0.98 0.94 -23.53
C ILE A 175 -1.08 0.00 -22.33
N ASN A 176 -1.43 0.53 -21.16
CA ASN A 176 -1.77 -0.23 -19.94
C ASN A 176 -0.80 -1.41 -19.67
N GLY A 177 0.50 -1.13 -19.67
CA GLY A 177 1.58 -2.13 -19.46
C GLY A 177 1.95 -2.99 -20.67
N VAL A 178 1.24 -2.88 -21.79
CA VAL A 178 1.45 -3.68 -23.01
C VAL A 178 2.00 -2.83 -24.16
N LEU A 179 3.17 -3.20 -24.68
CA LEU A 179 3.66 -2.69 -25.96
C LEU A 179 2.92 -3.38 -27.12
N ILE A 180 2.31 -2.59 -27.99
CA ILE A 180 1.69 -3.01 -29.26
C ILE A 180 2.36 -2.31 -30.45
N ASN A 181 2.08 -2.77 -31.67
CA ASN A 181 2.47 -2.16 -32.94
C ASN A 181 1.48 -2.57 -34.05
N HIS A 182 1.67 -2.10 -35.29
CA HIS A 182 0.75 -2.41 -36.40
C HIS A 182 0.57 -3.93 -36.68
N LEU A 183 1.62 -4.74 -36.46
CA LEU A 183 1.61 -6.21 -36.59
C LEU A 183 1.01 -6.95 -35.38
N THR A 184 0.59 -6.24 -34.33
CA THR A 184 0.05 -6.87 -33.12
C THR A 184 -1.41 -7.24 -33.34
N GLN A 185 -1.64 -8.52 -33.70
CA GLN A 185 -2.99 -9.08 -33.88
C GLN A 185 -3.56 -9.58 -32.55
N ARG A 186 -2.88 -10.53 -31.89
CA ARG A 186 -3.20 -10.98 -30.53
C ARG A 186 -1.93 -11.07 -29.71
N LYS A 187 -2.05 -10.78 -28.42
CA LYS A 187 -0.96 -10.93 -27.45
C LYS A 187 -1.53 -11.31 -26.10
N LEU A 188 -1.00 -12.37 -25.53
CA LEU A 188 -1.50 -12.98 -24.31
C LEU A 188 -0.34 -13.15 -23.32
N SER A 189 -0.57 -12.73 -22.08
CA SER A 189 0.26 -13.06 -20.92
C SER A 189 -0.64 -13.76 -19.90
N LEU A 190 -0.25 -14.96 -19.48
CA LEU A 190 -0.90 -15.73 -18.41
C LEU A 190 0.15 -16.07 -17.37
N GLY A 191 -0.17 -15.81 -16.11
CA GLY A 191 0.63 -16.09 -14.93
C GLY A 191 -0.18 -16.91 -13.94
N SER A 192 0.48 -17.84 -13.25
CA SER A 192 -0.02 -18.44 -12.02
C SER A 192 1.08 -18.39 -10.97
N ARG A 193 0.71 -18.02 -9.74
CA ARG A 193 1.59 -18.02 -8.55
C ARG A 193 0.92 -18.81 -7.45
N PHE A 194 1.67 -19.66 -6.76
CA PHE A 194 1.18 -20.47 -5.64
C PHE A 194 2.35 -20.78 -4.70
N GLY A 195 2.04 -21.06 -3.43
CA GLY A 195 3.06 -21.43 -2.45
C GLY A 195 2.49 -22.11 -1.21
N ASN A 196 3.36 -22.50 -0.28
CA ASN A 196 2.95 -23.23 0.93
C ASN A 196 1.97 -22.44 1.81
N ASN A 197 2.17 -21.12 1.90
CA ASN A 197 1.41 -20.23 2.76
C ASN A 197 0.64 -19.16 1.96
N GLN A 198 0.56 -19.31 0.64
CA GLN A 198 -0.06 -18.36 -0.28
C GLN A 198 -1.06 -19.07 -1.21
N ASN A 199 -2.27 -18.52 -1.33
CA ASN A 199 -3.29 -19.02 -2.25
C ASN A 199 -2.82 -19.04 -3.72
N THR A 200 -3.46 -19.87 -4.55
CA THR A 200 -3.16 -19.87 -5.99
C THR A 200 -3.79 -18.65 -6.67
N ILE A 201 -2.93 -17.78 -7.18
CA ILE A 201 -3.29 -16.53 -7.86
C ILE A 201 -3.14 -16.73 -9.36
N PHE A 202 -4.08 -16.19 -10.14
CA PHE A 202 -4.01 -16.15 -11.59
C PHE A 202 -3.91 -14.70 -12.07
N ASP A 203 -2.85 -14.40 -12.81
CA ASP A 203 -2.60 -13.11 -13.46
C ASP A 203 -2.85 -13.27 -14.96
N SER A 204 -3.75 -12.49 -15.55
CA SER A 204 -3.97 -12.50 -17.00
C SER A 204 -3.86 -11.10 -17.60
N ASN A 205 -3.36 -11.02 -18.83
CA ASN A 205 -3.38 -9.81 -19.65
C ASN A 205 -3.34 -10.21 -21.13
N GLY A 206 -4.52 -10.23 -21.77
CA GLY A 206 -4.70 -10.47 -23.20
C GLY A 206 -5.14 -9.20 -23.91
N ILE A 207 -4.58 -8.92 -25.08
CA ILE A 207 -5.00 -7.84 -25.97
C ILE A 207 -5.19 -8.37 -27.39
N ILE A 208 -6.26 -7.92 -28.05
CA ILE A 208 -6.69 -8.33 -29.38
C ILE A 208 -6.96 -7.06 -30.20
N LYS A 209 -6.40 -6.98 -31.41
CA LYS A 209 -6.73 -5.96 -32.42
C LYS A 209 -8.10 -6.31 -33.03
N LEU A 210 -9.05 -5.38 -32.91
CA LEU A 210 -10.37 -5.47 -33.54
C LEU A 210 -10.35 -4.89 -34.95
N ASN A 211 -9.69 -3.73 -35.09
CA ASN A 211 -9.49 -3.02 -36.35
C ASN A 211 -8.14 -2.29 -36.32
N GLY A 212 -7.62 -1.89 -37.48
CA GLY A 212 -6.50 -0.95 -37.54
C GLY A 212 -5.66 -1.08 -38.80
N GLN A 213 -5.25 0.05 -39.33
CA GLN A 213 -4.55 0.19 -40.60
C GLN A 213 -3.48 1.28 -40.49
N VAL A 214 -2.54 1.27 -41.43
CA VAL A 214 -1.61 2.40 -41.63
C VAL A 214 -1.85 2.94 -43.03
N GLN A 215 -2.09 4.23 -43.13
CA GLN A 215 -2.25 4.96 -44.39
C GLN A 215 -1.07 5.90 -44.62
N GLU A 216 -0.68 6.08 -45.88
CA GLU A 216 0.34 7.04 -46.29
C GLU A 216 -0.20 7.96 -47.40
N ASN A 217 0.26 9.22 -47.43
CA ASN A 217 0.00 10.17 -48.51
C ASN A 217 1.15 11.17 -48.67
N LEU A 218 1.20 11.85 -49.82
CA LEU A 218 2.08 12.98 -50.08
C LEU A 218 1.28 14.09 -50.77
N THR A 219 1.22 15.26 -50.14
CA THR A 219 0.53 16.45 -50.67
C THR A 219 1.42 17.22 -51.66
N THR A 220 0.81 18.04 -52.52
CA THR A 220 1.51 18.98 -53.43
C THR A 220 2.36 20.01 -52.68
N ASN A 221 2.02 20.30 -51.41
CA ASN A 221 2.79 21.15 -50.50
C ASN A 221 4.08 20.48 -49.92
N ASN A 222 4.52 19.36 -50.51
CA ASN A 222 5.65 18.52 -50.06
C ASN A 222 5.55 18.06 -48.59
N ILE A 223 4.34 17.77 -48.10
CA ILE A 223 4.14 17.16 -46.78
C ILE A 223 3.79 15.69 -46.96
N PHE A 224 4.65 14.80 -46.48
CA PHE A 224 4.39 13.36 -46.39
C PHE A 224 3.69 13.06 -45.06
N THR A 225 2.57 12.35 -45.10
CA THR A 225 1.81 11.96 -43.91
C THR A 225 1.75 10.43 -43.80
N VAL A 226 1.96 9.92 -42.59
CA VAL A 226 1.67 8.53 -42.20
C VAL A 226 0.69 8.55 -41.04
N GLU A 227 -0.47 7.92 -41.22
CA GLU A 227 -1.51 7.83 -40.21
C GLU A 227 -1.76 6.36 -39.83
N GLN A 228 -1.49 6.03 -38.57
CA GLN A 228 -1.81 4.74 -37.96
C GLN A 228 -3.10 4.88 -37.14
N THR A 229 -4.08 4.03 -37.43
CA THR A 229 -5.27 3.84 -36.59
C THR A 229 -5.34 2.43 -36.07
N GLY A 230 -5.95 2.24 -34.90
CA GLY A 230 -6.20 0.90 -34.38
C GLY A 230 -7.16 0.87 -33.20
N GLU A 231 -7.94 -0.21 -33.14
CA GLU A 231 -8.90 -0.49 -32.07
C GLU A 231 -8.55 -1.82 -31.42
N TYR A 232 -8.51 -1.82 -30.10
CA TYR A 232 -8.04 -2.95 -29.31
C TYR A 232 -8.98 -3.23 -28.15
N LEU A 233 -9.24 -4.51 -27.92
CA LEU A 233 -9.87 -5.01 -26.70
C LEU A 233 -8.79 -5.69 -25.85
N GLN A 234 -8.66 -5.26 -24.60
CA GLN A 234 -7.76 -5.82 -23.60
C GLN A 234 -8.59 -6.36 -22.43
N LEU A 235 -8.27 -7.57 -22.00
CA LEU A 235 -8.81 -8.20 -20.79
C LEU A 235 -7.62 -8.49 -19.88
N GLN A 236 -7.66 -8.00 -18.65
CA GLN A 236 -6.61 -8.24 -17.66
C GLN A 236 -7.19 -8.47 -16.27
N THR A 237 -6.38 -8.99 -15.35
CA THR A 237 -6.69 -8.99 -13.92
C THR A 237 -5.90 -7.90 -13.21
N VAL A 238 -6.53 -7.24 -12.23
CA VAL A 238 -5.87 -6.32 -11.29
C VAL A 238 -6.08 -6.83 -9.87
N ARG A 239 -5.14 -6.57 -8.97
CA ARG A 239 -5.26 -6.93 -7.57
C ARG A 239 -6.32 -6.05 -6.91
N GLN A 240 -7.30 -6.66 -6.25
CA GLN A 240 -8.33 -5.97 -5.48
C GLN A 240 -7.99 -5.99 -3.99
N ASN A 241 -7.70 -7.17 -3.45
CA ASN A 241 -7.41 -7.37 -2.03
C ASN A 241 -6.12 -8.19 -1.85
N ARG A 242 -5.39 -7.92 -0.77
CA ARG A 242 -4.34 -8.78 -0.24
C ARG A 242 -4.42 -8.79 1.28
N GLU A 243 -4.54 -9.98 1.84
CA GLU A 243 -4.57 -10.20 3.27
C GLU A 243 -3.38 -11.07 3.71
N ILE A 244 -2.75 -10.72 4.82
CA ILE A 244 -1.75 -11.51 5.50
C ILE A 244 -2.23 -11.70 6.95
N THR A 245 -2.46 -12.94 7.33
CA THR A 245 -2.85 -13.31 8.69
C THR A 245 -1.70 -14.11 9.32
N VAL A 246 -1.18 -13.61 10.44
CA VAL A 246 -0.12 -14.24 11.23
C VAL A 246 -0.71 -14.59 12.59
N ASN A 247 -0.71 -15.86 12.94
CA ASN A 247 -1.17 -16.32 14.25
C ASN A 247 0.04 -16.81 15.05
N LEU A 248 0.29 -16.18 16.20
CA LEU A 248 1.19 -16.68 17.24
C LEU A 248 0.34 -17.47 18.23
N LYS A 249 0.69 -18.73 18.45
CA LYS A 249 -0.05 -19.67 19.30
C LYS A 249 0.87 -20.11 20.44
N GLU A 250 0.62 -19.56 21.63
CA GLU A 250 1.37 -19.81 22.86
C GLU A 250 0.60 -20.80 23.75
N PRO A 251 1.11 -22.03 23.97
CA PRO A 251 0.55 -22.97 24.94
C PRO A 251 0.54 -22.37 26.34
N ARG A 252 -0.60 -22.44 27.03
CA ARG A 252 -0.76 -21.96 28.41
C ARG A 252 -1.66 -22.86 29.24
N THR A 253 -1.40 -22.87 30.55
CA THR A 253 -2.33 -23.39 31.55
C THR A 253 -2.92 -22.18 32.26
N VAL A 254 -4.20 -21.93 32.04
CA VAL A 254 -4.95 -20.89 32.74
C VAL A 254 -5.42 -21.45 34.08
N LEU A 255 -5.34 -20.63 35.13
CA LEU A 255 -5.96 -20.87 36.42
C LEU A 255 -7.28 -20.13 36.50
N GLY A 256 -8.29 -20.82 36.98
CA GLY A 256 -9.58 -20.24 37.36
C GLY A 256 -9.83 -20.35 38.85
N THR A 257 -10.80 -19.58 39.33
CA THR A 257 -11.31 -19.65 40.69
C THR A 257 -12.83 -19.57 40.67
N GLU A 258 -13.49 -20.50 41.34
CA GLU A 258 -14.92 -20.46 41.66
C GLU A 258 -15.05 -20.02 43.12
N LEU A 259 -15.81 -18.95 43.38
CA LEU A 259 -16.03 -18.39 44.71
C LEU A 259 -17.50 -18.50 45.08
N GLN A 260 -17.82 -19.37 46.03
CA GLN A 260 -19.17 -19.73 46.44
C GLN A 260 -19.38 -19.44 47.93
N LEU A 261 -20.02 -18.31 48.27
CA LEU A 261 -20.14 -17.81 49.64
C LEU A 261 -21.55 -17.30 49.93
N SER A 262 -22.26 -17.89 50.89
CA SER A 262 -23.57 -17.41 51.34
C SER A 262 -23.61 -17.29 52.86
N ILE A 263 -24.32 -16.28 53.39
CA ILE A 263 -24.64 -16.16 54.81
C ILE A 263 -26.07 -15.72 54.99
N THR A 264 -26.78 -16.50 55.79
CA THR A 264 -28.11 -16.18 56.30
C THR A 264 -28.06 -16.15 57.82
N ALA A 265 -28.80 -15.24 58.47
CA ALA A 265 -28.95 -15.19 59.93
C ALA A 265 -30.20 -14.37 60.32
N SER A 266 -30.59 -14.36 61.60
CA SER A 266 -31.66 -13.48 62.08
C SER A 266 -31.44 -12.02 61.65
N CYS A 267 -32.49 -11.34 61.20
CA CYS A 267 -32.39 -9.95 60.74
C CYS A 267 -32.11 -8.98 61.90
N ILE A 268 -30.92 -8.34 61.91
CA ILE A 268 -30.54 -7.33 62.92
C ILE A 268 -30.44 -5.90 62.35
N LEU A 269 -30.72 -5.72 61.06
CA LEU A 269 -30.64 -4.42 60.39
C LEU A 269 -31.80 -3.48 60.80
N PRO A 270 -31.60 -2.16 60.84
CA PRO A 270 -32.63 -1.21 61.26
C PRO A 270 -33.92 -1.31 60.43
N GLY A 271 -35.03 -1.64 61.08
CA GLY A 271 -36.36 -1.74 60.46
C GLY A 271 -36.76 -3.15 60.02
N ALA A 272 -35.88 -4.15 60.11
CA ALA A 272 -36.22 -5.54 59.84
C ALA A 272 -36.84 -6.26 61.07
N ASN A 273 -37.56 -7.35 60.84
CA ASN A 273 -38.17 -8.14 61.92
C ASN A 273 -37.17 -9.20 62.44
N PRO A 274 -36.79 -9.20 63.74
CA PRO A 274 -35.83 -10.17 64.29
C PRO A 274 -36.24 -11.64 64.17
N ASN A 275 -37.54 -11.92 63.97
CA ASN A 275 -38.05 -13.28 63.75
C ASN A 275 -37.91 -13.77 62.30
N GLN A 276 -37.37 -12.95 61.40
CA GLN A 276 -37.07 -13.31 60.00
C GLN A 276 -35.57 -13.58 59.83
N ILE A 277 -35.24 -14.35 58.80
CA ILE A 277 -33.86 -14.60 58.37
C ILE A 277 -33.55 -13.67 57.19
N CYS A 278 -32.40 -13.00 57.24
CA CYS A 278 -31.89 -12.10 56.21
C CYS A 278 -30.57 -12.62 55.65
N THR A 279 -30.27 -12.28 54.39
CA THR A 279 -28.92 -12.50 53.81
C THR A 279 -27.94 -11.42 54.25
N TYR A 280 -26.72 -11.81 54.64
CA TYR A 280 -25.60 -10.92 54.99
C TYR A 280 -24.49 -10.92 53.92
N THR A 281 -24.75 -11.61 52.81
CA THR A 281 -23.98 -11.60 51.57
C THR A 281 -24.84 -11.05 50.44
N PRO A 282 -24.33 -10.17 49.56
CA PRO A 282 -25.07 -9.79 48.35
C PRO A 282 -25.29 -11.02 47.48
N GLY A 283 -26.39 -11.05 46.73
CA GLY A 283 -26.56 -12.00 45.65
C GLY A 283 -25.71 -11.56 44.46
N LEU A 284 -24.66 -12.29 44.11
CA LEU A 284 -23.76 -11.98 42.99
C LEU A 284 -23.49 -13.25 42.18
N THR A 285 -23.81 -13.24 40.89
CA THR A 285 -23.49 -14.38 39.99
C THR A 285 -22.74 -13.93 38.74
N SER A 286 -21.80 -14.75 38.27
CA SER A 286 -21.13 -14.57 36.98
C SER A 286 -22.08 -14.91 35.83
N ALA A 287 -22.30 -13.96 34.91
CA ALA A 287 -22.97 -14.26 33.65
C ALA A 287 -22.02 -14.95 32.65
N ASP A 288 -22.54 -15.23 31.44
CA ASP A 288 -21.84 -15.84 30.32
C ASP A 288 -20.38 -15.41 30.20
N ILE A 289 -19.48 -16.40 30.07
CA ILE A 289 -18.05 -16.20 29.90
C ILE A 289 -17.74 -15.75 28.47
N ASN A 290 -16.87 -14.76 28.35
CA ASN A 290 -16.31 -14.35 27.07
C ASN A 290 -15.27 -15.39 26.62
N PRO A 291 -15.45 -16.08 25.47
CA PRO A 291 -14.55 -17.14 25.04
C PRO A 291 -13.15 -16.62 24.65
N ASP A 292 -13.03 -15.36 24.19
CA ASP A 292 -11.76 -14.79 23.77
C ASP A 292 -10.87 -14.42 24.97
N THR A 293 -11.45 -13.92 26.06
CA THR A 293 -10.71 -13.48 27.26
C THR A 293 -10.74 -14.47 28.42
N GLN A 294 -11.65 -15.45 28.40
CA GLN A 294 -11.96 -16.37 29.49
C GLN A 294 -12.33 -15.63 30.79
N THR A 295 -13.13 -14.56 30.67
CA THR A 295 -13.64 -13.76 31.80
C THR A 295 -15.15 -13.57 31.71
N PRO A 296 -15.90 -13.45 32.82
CA PRO A 296 -17.33 -13.12 32.76
C PRO A 296 -17.58 -11.80 32.02
N ASN A 297 -18.59 -11.76 31.15
CA ASN A 297 -18.98 -10.52 30.46
C ASN A 297 -19.58 -9.48 31.42
N ARG A 298 -20.16 -9.94 32.54
CA ARG A 298 -20.74 -9.13 33.63
C ARG A 298 -20.87 -9.96 34.90
N ILE A 299 -20.88 -9.29 36.04
CA ILE A 299 -21.38 -9.85 37.31
C ILE A 299 -22.78 -9.29 37.51
N LEU A 300 -23.76 -10.16 37.73
CA LEU A 300 -25.15 -9.81 37.99
C LEU A 300 -25.38 -9.73 39.50
N GLN A 301 -26.06 -8.68 39.96
CA GLN A 301 -26.55 -8.62 41.33
C GLN A 301 -28.00 -9.14 41.38
N THR A 302 -28.22 -10.23 42.10
CA THR A 302 -29.52 -10.90 42.23
C THR A 302 -30.25 -10.54 43.53
N ALA A 303 -29.50 -10.15 44.57
CA ALA A 303 -30.06 -9.73 45.86
C ALA A 303 -29.17 -8.69 46.56
N ASN A 304 -29.74 -7.94 47.49
CA ASN A 304 -29.05 -7.01 48.37
C ASN A 304 -28.78 -7.66 49.73
N VAL A 305 -27.78 -7.13 50.44
CA VAL A 305 -27.59 -7.45 51.86
C VAL A 305 -28.78 -6.91 52.64
N GLY A 306 -29.38 -7.75 53.48
CA GLY A 306 -30.57 -7.42 54.26
C GLY A 306 -31.89 -7.86 53.65
N ASP A 307 -31.88 -8.40 52.43
CA ASP A 307 -33.07 -9.00 51.84
C ASP A 307 -33.51 -10.23 52.67
N VAL A 308 -34.83 -10.35 52.90
CA VAL A 308 -35.42 -11.44 53.68
C VAL A 308 -35.40 -12.72 52.86
N VAL A 309 -34.87 -13.79 53.45
CA VAL A 309 -34.73 -15.10 52.81
C VAL A 309 -36.06 -15.86 52.90
N GLU A 310 -36.56 -16.32 51.76
CA GLU A 310 -37.78 -17.15 51.70
C GLU A 310 -37.56 -18.51 52.39
N PRO A 311 -38.59 -19.12 53.02
CA PRO A 311 -38.45 -20.41 53.69
C PRO A 311 -37.90 -21.53 52.80
N GLU A 312 -38.29 -21.53 51.52
CA GLU A 312 -37.84 -22.47 50.49
C GLU A 312 -36.36 -22.26 50.15
N THR A 313 -35.93 -21.02 49.97
CA THR A 313 -34.52 -20.63 49.77
C THR A 313 -33.67 -21.00 50.97
N LEU A 314 -34.16 -20.77 52.20
CA LEU A 314 -33.48 -21.14 53.43
C LEU A 314 -33.38 -22.67 53.60
N ALA A 315 -34.39 -23.42 53.16
CA ALA A 315 -34.37 -24.88 53.16
C ALA A 315 -33.41 -25.45 52.09
N ALA A 316 -33.29 -24.78 50.95
CA ALA A 316 -32.32 -25.09 49.90
C ALA A 316 -30.88 -24.85 50.37
N ILE A 317 -30.58 -23.67 50.92
CA ILE A 317 -29.25 -23.30 51.46
C ILE A 317 -28.78 -24.24 52.58
N ARG A 318 -29.71 -24.92 53.27
CA ARG A 318 -29.38 -25.92 54.31
C ARG A 318 -29.22 -27.35 53.78
N GLN A 319 -29.35 -27.58 52.47
CA GLN A 319 -28.93 -28.84 51.83
C GLN A 319 -27.41 -28.90 51.68
N PRO A 320 -26.80 -30.09 51.63
CA PRO A 320 -25.34 -30.21 51.54
C PRO A 320 -24.75 -29.65 50.25
N GLY A 321 -23.72 -28.81 50.39
CA GLY A 321 -23.03 -28.15 49.27
C GLY A 321 -23.66 -26.81 48.90
N PHE A 322 -22.91 -25.95 48.20
CA PHE A 322 -23.37 -24.60 47.87
C PHE A 322 -24.73 -24.61 47.14
N GLN A 323 -25.67 -23.79 47.61
CA GLN A 323 -26.93 -23.53 46.93
C GLN A 323 -27.17 -22.01 46.95
N SER A 324 -27.43 -21.41 45.78
CA SER A 324 -27.76 -19.98 45.69
C SER A 324 -29.19 -19.68 46.15
N GLY A 325 -30.12 -20.63 46.05
CA GLY A 325 -31.49 -20.48 46.57
C GLY A 325 -32.54 -21.29 45.82
N ALA A 326 -33.80 -20.85 45.92
CA ALA A 326 -34.95 -21.50 45.30
C ALA A 326 -35.96 -20.49 44.75
N ASN A 327 -36.90 -20.96 43.93
CA ASN A 327 -38.05 -20.19 43.41
C ASN A 327 -37.73 -18.84 42.71
N GLY A 328 -36.49 -18.64 42.26
CA GLY A 328 -36.03 -17.40 41.62
C GLY A 328 -35.46 -16.35 42.59
N GLN A 329 -35.36 -16.66 43.89
CA GLN A 329 -34.57 -15.90 44.83
C GLN A 329 -33.15 -16.50 44.94
N GLU A 330 -32.18 -15.85 44.31
CA GLU A 330 -30.76 -16.23 44.36
C GLU A 330 -29.98 -15.26 45.29
N ILE A 331 -29.39 -15.79 46.35
CA ILE A 331 -28.61 -15.05 47.34
C ILE A 331 -27.22 -15.66 47.54
N GLY A 332 -26.28 -14.84 47.99
CA GLY A 332 -24.87 -15.24 48.11
C GLY A 332 -24.08 -14.99 46.82
N ILE A 333 -22.77 -15.14 46.95
CA ILE A 333 -21.76 -14.90 45.93
C ILE A 333 -21.48 -16.24 45.25
N ASP A 334 -21.68 -16.34 43.94
CA ASP A 334 -21.36 -17.48 43.08
C ASP A 334 -20.61 -16.96 41.84
N LEU A 335 -19.31 -16.73 42.00
CA LEU A 335 -18.46 -16.13 40.97
C LEU A 335 -17.53 -17.17 40.36
N PHE A 336 -17.88 -17.62 39.16
CA PHE A 336 -17.00 -18.42 38.31
C PHE A 336 -16.07 -17.51 37.51
N LEU A 337 -14.78 -17.52 37.85
CA LEU A 337 -13.72 -16.74 37.22
C LEU A 337 -12.74 -17.69 36.53
N PRO A 338 -12.97 -18.13 35.27
CA PRO A 338 -12.14 -19.17 34.65
C PRO A 338 -10.71 -18.74 34.35
N ASN A 339 -10.42 -17.43 34.31
CA ASN A 339 -9.08 -16.86 34.13
C ASN A 339 -8.75 -15.82 35.22
N THR A 340 -8.14 -16.28 36.32
CA THR A 340 -7.53 -15.44 37.37
C THR A 340 -6.00 -15.36 37.25
N GLY A 341 -5.40 -16.11 36.32
CA GLY A 341 -3.97 -16.10 36.02
C GLY A 341 -3.59 -17.17 34.99
N SER A 342 -2.34 -17.17 34.51
CA SER A 342 -1.88 -18.21 33.57
C SER A 342 -0.39 -18.49 33.69
N PHE A 343 0.01 -19.73 33.48
CA PHE A 343 1.41 -20.15 33.30
C PHE A 343 1.67 -20.51 31.83
N VAL A 344 2.95 -20.48 31.44
CA VAL A 344 3.39 -20.97 30.11
C VAL A 344 3.38 -22.50 30.12
N GLY A 345 2.92 -23.11 29.02
CA GLY A 345 2.90 -24.57 28.83
C GLY A 345 1.54 -25.22 29.06
N ASN A 346 1.30 -26.30 28.31
CA ASN A 346 0.19 -27.24 28.46
C ASN A 346 0.61 -28.64 27.91
N SER A 347 -0.30 -29.62 27.86
CA SER A 347 -0.01 -30.97 27.37
C SER A 347 0.44 -31.06 25.90
N THR A 348 0.19 -30.03 25.08
CA THR A 348 0.67 -29.95 23.69
C THR A 348 2.09 -29.38 23.56
N GLY A 349 2.63 -28.79 24.63
CA GLY A 349 4.01 -28.31 24.72
C GLY A 349 4.16 -27.00 25.49
N GLU A 350 5.40 -26.48 25.52
CA GLU A 350 5.75 -25.21 26.18
C GLU A 350 6.23 -24.13 25.19
N GLN A 351 6.39 -24.49 23.92
CA GLN A 351 6.98 -23.62 22.88
C GLN A 351 5.91 -22.82 22.15
N LEU A 352 6.21 -21.55 21.87
CA LEU A 352 5.35 -20.73 21.01
C LEU A 352 5.47 -21.23 19.56
N SER A 353 4.33 -21.44 18.91
CA SER A 353 4.25 -21.78 17.48
C SER A 353 3.73 -20.60 16.67
N ILE A 354 4.14 -20.51 15.41
CA ILE A 354 3.75 -19.41 14.53
C ILE A 354 3.28 -19.94 13.17
N THR A 355 2.18 -19.38 12.68
CA THR A 355 1.62 -19.70 11.35
C THR A 355 1.35 -18.41 10.58
N ARG A 356 1.45 -18.48 9.25
CA ARG A 356 1.21 -17.38 8.32
C ARG A 356 0.34 -17.88 7.18
N ARG A 357 -0.65 -17.08 6.78
CA ARG A 357 -1.46 -17.28 5.57
C ARG A 357 -1.54 -15.97 4.80
N GLU A 358 -1.31 -16.03 3.49
CA GLU A 358 -1.43 -14.90 2.57
C GLU A 358 -2.48 -15.21 1.51
N GLU A 359 -3.48 -14.35 1.41
CA GLU A 359 -4.58 -14.47 0.45
C GLU A 359 -4.57 -13.24 -0.45
N ILE A 360 -4.55 -13.44 -1.76
CA ILE A 360 -4.63 -12.36 -2.74
C ILE A 360 -5.79 -12.61 -3.68
N GLU A 361 -6.63 -11.60 -3.85
CA GLU A 361 -7.81 -11.64 -4.71
C GLU A 361 -7.61 -10.67 -5.88
N ASN A 362 -7.75 -11.21 -7.09
CA ASN A 362 -7.63 -10.49 -8.34
C ASN A 362 -9.01 -10.34 -8.98
N THR A 363 -9.39 -9.12 -9.37
CA THR A 363 -10.63 -8.83 -10.09
C THR A 363 -10.37 -8.66 -11.61
N PRO A 364 -11.26 -9.12 -12.50
CA PRO A 364 -11.15 -8.86 -13.93
C PRO A 364 -11.38 -7.38 -14.28
N THR A 365 -10.70 -6.93 -15.32
CA THR A 365 -10.80 -5.59 -15.89
C THR A 365 -10.86 -5.69 -17.41
N ALA A 366 -11.89 -5.13 -18.01
CA ALA A 366 -12.06 -5.04 -19.45
C ALA A 366 -11.73 -3.62 -19.94
N ILE A 367 -10.95 -3.51 -21.01
CA ILE A 367 -10.47 -2.23 -21.54
C ILE A 367 -10.62 -2.21 -23.06
N TYR A 368 -11.47 -1.34 -23.58
CA TYR A 368 -11.48 -0.98 -24.99
C TYR A 368 -10.56 0.22 -25.22
N SER A 369 -9.82 0.26 -26.32
CA SER A 369 -8.89 1.36 -26.63
C SER A 369 -8.84 1.67 -28.13
N ARG A 370 -9.00 2.94 -28.47
CA ARG A 370 -8.86 3.49 -29.82
C ARG A 370 -7.61 4.34 -29.90
N ILE A 371 -6.86 4.19 -30.98
CA ILE A 371 -5.54 4.81 -31.17
C ILE A 371 -5.51 5.52 -32.52
N ARG A 372 -4.95 6.72 -32.51
CA ARG A 372 -4.60 7.48 -33.70
C ARG A 372 -3.21 8.08 -33.54
N GLN A 373 -2.29 7.74 -34.43
CA GLN A 373 -0.96 8.36 -34.50
C GLN A 373 -0.73 8.90 -35.90
N ILE A 374 -0.57 10.21 -36.03
CA ILE A 374 -0.33 10.91 -37.29
C ILE A 374 1.11 11.43 -37.26
N VAL A 375 1.91 11.10 -38.25
CA VAL A 375 3.26 11.64 -38.47
C VAL A 375 3.22 12.47 -39.74
N LYS A 376 3.69 13.73 -39.69
CA LYS A 376 3.85 14.58 -40.88
C LYS A 376 5.31 15.02 -41.00
N VAL A 377 5.84 15.05 -42.22
CA VAL A 377 7.25 15.29 -42.50
C VAL A 377 7.38 16.25 -43.69
N ASN A 378 8.32 17.20 -43.61
CA ASN A 378 8.70 18.08 -44.72
C ASN A 378 10.23 17.97 -45.01
N ASP A 379 10.87 19.00 -45.57
CA ASP A 379 12.33 19.03 -45.76
C ASP A 379 13.11 19.22 -44.44
N ARG A 380 12.60 20.06 -43.53
CA ARG A 380 13.28 20.60 -42.34
C ARG A 380 12.93 19.92 -41.01
N GLU A 381 11.70 19.46 -40.85
CA GLU A 381 11.20 18.87 -39.60
C GLU A 381 10.24 17.70 -39.82
N ALA A 382 10.04 16.94 -38.74
CA ALA A 382 9.02 15.92 -38.60
C ALA A 382 8.22 16.18 -37.31
N VAL A 383 6.91 16.03 -37.41
CA VAL A 383 5.97 16.23 -36.29
C VAL A 383 5.11 14.98 -36.13
N MET A 384 4.69 14.69 -34.90
CA MET A 384 3.77 13.60 -34.60
C MET A 384 2.66 14.10 -33.69
N GLY A 385 1.42 13.69 -33.94
CA GLY A 385 0.33 13.72 -32.98
C GLY A 385 -0.02 12.29 -32.59
N ARG A 386 -0.17 12.02 -31.29
CA ARG A 386 -0.64 10.74 -30.76
C ARG A 386 -1.88 11.01 -29.91
N THR A 387 -2.94 10.26 -30.17
CA THR A 387 -4.16 10.21 -29.36
C THR A 387 -4.46 8.75 -29.04
N VAL A 388 -4.64 8.43 -27.77
CA VAL A 388 -5.26 7.19 -27.29
C VAL A 388 -6.51 7.58 -26.53
N ARG A 389 -7.65 6.94 -26.83
CA ARG A 389 -8.87 6.98 -26.00
C ARG A 389 -9.14 5.59 -25.48
N GLY A 390 -9.37 5.46 -24.18
CA GLY A 390 -9.68 4.21 -23.52
C GLY A 390 -11.02 4.27 -22.81
N PHE A 391 -11.60 3.09 -22.61
CA PHE A 391 -12.67 2.84 -21.67
C PHE A 391 -12.35 1.56 -20.93
N SER A 392 -12.01 1.67 -19.65
CA SER A 392 -11.74 0.59 -18.71
C SER A 392 -12.88 0.45 -17.70
N PHE A 393 -13.36 -0.78 -17.57
CA PHE A 393 -14.32 -1.23 -16.58
C PHE A 393 -13.64 -2.25 -15.66
N ILE A 394 -13.55 -1.93 -14.37
CA ILE A 394 -13.01 -2.80 -13.33
C ILE A 394 -14.22 -3.39 -12.60
N LEU A 395 -14.26 -4.71 -12.44
CA LEU A 395 -15.35 -5.35 -11.69
C LEU A 395 -15.13 -5.11 -10.19
N ASN A 396 -16.18 -4.74 -9.45
CA ASN A 396 -16.17 -4.52 -8.00
C ASN A 396 -15.18 -3.43 -7.49
N ASP A 397 -14.91 -2.38 -8.29
CA ASP A 397 -14.17 -1.18 -7.82
C ASP A 397 -15.15 -0.16 -7.24
N ASP A 398 -14.90 0.37 -6.05
CA ASP A 398 -15.81 1.31 -5.37
C ASP A 398 -15.99 2.63 -6.15
N ASN A 399 -14.98 3.00 -6.94
CA ASN A 399 -15.01 4.18 -7.80
C ASN A 399 -15.56 3.91 -9.21
N THR A 400 -16.11 2.72 -9.49
CA THR A 400 -16.57 2.30 -10.84
C THR A 400 -17.47 3.34 -11.50
N LEU A 401 -18.44 3.92 -10.78
CA LEU A 401 -19.38 4.89 -11.33
C LEU A 401 -18.70 6.22 -11.70
N LEU A 402 -17.88 6.76 -10.80
CA LEU A 402 -17.11 7.99 -11.04
C LEU A 402 -16.12 7.82 -12.20
N ASN A 403 -15.36 6.72 -12.17
CA ASN A 403 -14.42 6.36 -13.23
C ASN A 403 -15.14 6.18 -14.57
N THR A 404 -16.31 5.54 -14.60
CA THR A 404 -17.11 5.36 -15.83
C THR A 404 -17.55 6.72 -16.39
N ALA A 405 -18.12 7.59 -15.56
CA ALA A 405 -18.60 8.91 -15.97
C ALA A 405 -17.47 9.79 -16.53
N LEU A 406 -16.32 9.85 -15.83
CA LEU A 406 -15.15 10.61 -16.28
C LEU A 406 -14.60 10.07 -17.60
N GLN A 407 -14.52 8.75 -17.77
CA GLN A 407 -14.04 8.12 -19.01
C GLN A 407 -14.96 8.39 -20.21
N LEU A 408 -16.27 8.44 -20.01
CA LEU A 408 -17.22 8.87 -21.05
C LEU A 408 -17.00 10.34 -21.43
N GLY A 409 -16.79 11.22 -20.44
CA GLY A 409 -16.41 12.62 -20.69
C GLY A 409 -15.08 12.76 -21.45
N TYR A 410 -14.05 12.00 -21.07
CA TYR A 410 -12.74 12.01 -21.73
C TYR A 410 -12.78 11.47 -23.17
N ASN A 411 -13.76 10.63 -23.52
CA ASN A 411 -13.95 10.20 -24.90
C ASN A 411 -14.37 11.34 -25.84
N LEU A 412 -14.90 12.46 -25.32
CA LEU A 412 -15.26 13.66 -26.08
C LEU A 412 -14.05 14.56 -26.39
N LEU A 413 -12.89 14.32 -25.76
CA LEU A 413 -11.68 15.12 -26.01
C LEU A 413 -11.18 14.93 -27.45
N PRO A 414 -10.69 15.99 -28.12
CA PRO A 414 -10.35 15.96 -29.54
C PRO A 414 -9.10 15.13 -29.85
N ASP A 415 -8.97 14.75 -31.13
CA ASP A 415 -7.74 14.16 -31.66
C ASP A 415 -6.63 15.22 -31.76
N ILE A 416 -5.42 14.82 -31.39
CA ILE A 416 -4.22 15.62 -31.57
C ILE A 416 -3.78 15.55 -33.04
N LEU A 417 -4.21 16.54 -33.82
CA LEU A 417 -3.78 16.75 -35.20
C LEU A 417 -2.50 17.61 -35.24
N PRO A 418 -1.34 17.06 -35.65
CA PRO A 418 -0.11 17.84 -35.67
C PRO A 418 -0.08 18.79 -36.86
N ASN A 419 0.49 19.98 -36.65
CA ASN A 419 0.70 20.98 -37.71
C ASN A 419 2.19 21.16 -38.04
N ILE A 420 2.48 21.24 -39.34
CA ILE A 420 3.81 21.40 -39.95
C ILE A 420 3.70 22.41 -41.10
N SER A 421 4.72 23.21 -41.32
CA SER A 421 4.73 24.16 -42.44
C SER A 421 4.94 23.44 -43.78
N SER A 422 4.40 23.99 -44.87
CA SER A 422 4.70 23.54 -46.23
C SER A 422 6.18 23.73 -46.59
N SER A 423 6.64 23.03 -47.63
CA SER A 423 8.02 23.09 -48.12
C SER A 423 8.05 23.26 -49.63
N GLU A 424 8.93 24.14 -50.11
CA GLU A 424 9.29 24.24 -51.54
C GLU A 424 10.22 23.10 -51.97
N ASN A 425 11.04 22.60 -51.05
CA ASN A 425 11.92 21.46 -51.27
C ASN A 425 11.17 20.14 -51.18
N ARG A 426 11.67 19.11 -51.88
CA ARG A 426 11.18 17.73 -51.74
C ARG A 426 11.31 17.24 -50.30
N VAL A 427 10.35 16.43 -49.87
CA VAL A 427 10.31 15.83 -48.52
C VAL A 427 11.61 15.06 -48.21
N ASN A 428 12.06 15.11 -46.95
CA ASN A 428 13.15 14.24 -46.50
C ASN A 428 12.57 12.91 -45.97
N PRO A 429 12.76 11.77 -46.67
CA PRO A 429 12.19 10.49 -46.24
C PRO A 429 12.89 9.92 -44.99
N ASN A 430 14.04 10.46 -44.59
CA ASN A 430 14.78 10.02 -43.40
C ASN A 430 14.17 10.61 -42.11
N VAL A 431 13.00 10.10 -41.73
CA VAL A 431 12.30 10.52 -40.51
C VAL A 431 13.20 10.33 -39.29
N ASN A 432 13.33 11.37 -38.47
CA ASN A 432 14.18 11.34 -37.30
C ASN A 432 13.66 10.32 -36.27
N ASN A 433 14.41 9.23 -36.07
CA ASN A 433 14.08 8.16 -35.13
C ASN A 433 13.84 8.65 -33.70
N ASN A 434 14.47 9.75 -33.27
CA ASN A 434 14.29 10.32 -31.95
C ASN A 434 12.83 10.77 -31.72
N LEU A 435 12.06 11.10 -32.78
CA LEU A 435 10.64 11.45 -32.70
C LEU A 435 9.80 10.34 -32.05
N PHE A 436 10.01 9.09 -32.49
CA PHE A 436 9.33 7.90 -31.96
C PHE A 436 9.88 7.49 -30.59
N LEU A 437 11.17 7.74 -30.33
CA LEU A 437 11.75 7.53 -29.00
C LEU A 437 11.14 8.50 -27.98
N ALA A 438 11.03 9.79 -28.31
CA ALA A 438 10.40 10.80 -27.44
C ALA A 438 8.94 10.46 -27.11
N ALA A 439 8.14 10.06 -28.10
CA ALA A 439 6.75 9.65 -27.92
C ALA A 439 6.60 8.39 -27.04
N ASN A 440 7.60 7.50 -27.02
CA ASN A 440 7.60 6.25 -26.25
C ASN A 440 8.36 6.33 -24.92
N ASN A 441 9.10 7.41 -24.68
CA ASN A 441 9.84 7.66 -23.44
C ASN A 441 9.03 8.44 -22.39
N VAL A 442 7.80 8.85 -22.74
CA VAL A 442 6.85 9.48 -21.83
C VAL A 442 6.66 8.66 -20.54
N ARG A 443 6.79 9.29 -19.38
CA ARG A 443 6.33 8.74 -18.09
C ARG A 443 4.80 8.68 -18.14
N LEU A 444 4.27 7.47 -18.19
CA LEU A 444 2.88 7.16 -17.86
C LEU A 444 2.81 6.74 -16.38
N PRO A 445 1.71 7.06 -15.65
CA PRO A 445 1.51 6.55 -14.30
C PRO A 445 1.57 5.02 -14.22
N ALA A 446 2.24 4.49 -13.18
CA ALA A 446 2.47 3.06 -13.02
C ALA A 446 1.15 2.34 -12.66
N ASN A 447 0.98 1.09 -13.13
CA ASN A 447 -0.17 0.23 -12.84
C ASN A 447 -1.56 0.87 -13.10
N SER A 448 -1.59 1.90 -13.95
CA SER A 448 -2.74 2.79 -14.16
C SER A 448 -3.43 2.52 -15.50
N LEU A 449 -4.72 2.87 -15.57
CA LEU A 449 -5.57 2.61 -16.73
C LEU A 449 -5.78 3.90 -17.53
N THR A 450 -5.45 3.88 -18.81
CA THR A 450 -5.50 5.06 -19.69
C THR A 450 -6.91 5.29 -20.23
N ALA A 451 -7.47 6.47 -19.96
CA ALA A 451 -8.74 6.92 -20.55
C ALA A 451 -8.53 7.91 -21.70
N TYR A 452 -7.54 8.79 -21.59
CA TYR A 452 -7.10 9.67 -22.66
C TYR A 452 -5.58 9.87 -22.59
N HIS A 453 -4.89 9.80 -23.73
CA HIS A 453 -3.50 10.24 -23.85
C HIS A 453 -3.32 11.01 -25.14
N GLY A 454 -3.17 12.33 -25.03
CA GLY A 454 -3.00 13.24 -26.17
C GLY A 454 -1.64 13.93 -26.08
N GLY A 455 -0.81 13.83 -27.14
CA GLY A 455 0.49 14.50 -27.16
C GLY A 455 1.05 14.80 -28.55
N VAL A 456 1.92 15.81 -28.61
CA VAL A 456 2.62 16.26 -29.82
C VAL A 456 4.12 16.04 -29.68
N ALA A 457 4.73 15.41 -30.68
CA ALA A 457 6.18 15.30 -30.84
C ALA A 457 6.68 16.22 -31.96
N ARG A 458 7.90 16.75 -31.81
CA ARG A 458 8.61 17.52 -32.85
C ARG A 458 10.09 17.16 -32.88
N ALA A 459 10.66 17.03 -34.08
CA ALA A 459 12.08 16.81 -34.29
C ALA A 459 12.54 17.46 -35.61
N GLN A 460 13.76 17.99 -35.66
CA GLN A 460 14.36 18.41 -36.93
C GLN A 460 14.72 17.19 -37.79
N SER A 461 14.65 17.36 -39.11
CA SER A 461 15.07 16.38 -40.11
C SER A 461 16.54 16.01 -39.93
N VAL A 462 16.88 14.74 -40.20
CA VAL A 462 18.26 14.28 -40.07
C VAL A 462 19.11 14.88 -41.20
N PRO A 463 20.25 15.54 -40.90
CA PRO A 463 21.13 16.08 -41.93
C PRO A 463 21.64 14.97 -42.88
N PRO A 464 21.62 15.16 -44.21
CA PRO A 464 22.01 14.12 -45.17
C PRO A 464 23.46 13.60 -45.03
N LYS A 465 24.32 14.33 -44.33
CA LYS A 465 25.74 14.00 -44.09
C LYS A 465 26.03 13.64 -42.63
N ALA A 466 25.04 13.22 -41.84
CA ALA A 466 25.27 12.82 -40.45
C ALA A 466 26.18 11.58 -40.35
N THR A 467 27.39 11.76 -39.82
CA THR A 467 28.41 10.73 -39.62
C THR A 467 28.45 10.16 -38.20
N ASN A 468 27.77 10.79 -37.22
CA ASN A 468 27.69 10.27 -35.85
C ASN A 468 26.30 10.46 -35.20
N LEU A 469 26.06 9.72 -34.11
CA LEU A 469 24.78 9.73 -33.38
C LEU A 469 24.50 11.05 -32.63
N LYS A 470 25.50 11.91 -32.42
CA LYS A 470 25.33 13.24 -31.78
C LYS A 470 24.86 14.31 -32.77
N GLN A 471 25.00 14.06 -34.08
CA GLN A 471 24.49 14.93 -35.15
C GLN A 471 23.02 14.65 -35.49
N VAL A 472 22.42 13.58 -34.96
CA VAL A 472 20.99 13.31 -35.09
C VAL A 472 20.25 14.24 -34.12
N PRO A 473 19.38 15.17 -34.60
CA PRO A 473 18.72 16.13 -33.72
C PRO A 473 17.88 15.45 -32.64
N ALA A 474 17.87 16.01 -31.43
CA ALA A 474 16.95 15.57 -30.40
C ALA A 474 15.50 15.84 -30.81
N ALA A 475 14.58 15.05 -30.27
CA ALA A 475 13.15 15.25 -30.41
C ALA A 475 12.55 15.67 -29.07
N THR A 476 11.42 16.39 -29.14
CA THR A 476 10.59 16.70 -27.98
C THR A 476 9.26 15.96 -28.09
N PHE A 477 8.65 15.63 -26.96
CA PHE A 477 7.27 15.16 -26.89
C PHE A 477 6.61 15.67 -25.61
N ASN A 478 5.44 16.30 -25.75
CA ASN A 478 4.65 16.81 -24.64
C ASN A 478 3.23 16.24 -24.73
N SER A 479 2.71 15.75 -23.61
CA SER A 479 1.40 15.09 -23.57
C SER A 479 0.65 15.28 -22.26
N ILE A 480 -0.67 15.29 -22.36
CA ILE A 480 -1.61 15.13 -21.25
C ILE A 480 -2.12 13.69 -21.26
N TRP A 481 -2.13 13.08 -20.09
CA TRP A 481 -2.70 11.76 -19.80
C TRP A 481 -3.79 11.92 -18.75
N LEU A 482 -4.92 11.25 -18.97
CA LEU A 482 -6.05 11.16 -18.06
C LEU A 482 -6.41 9.68 -17.91
N GLY A 483 -6.75 9.26 -16.70
CA GLY A 483 -7.05 7.86 -16.42
C GLY A 483 -7.36 7.63 -14.95
N ALA A 484 -7.15 6.39 -14.50
CA ALA A 484 -7.28 6.01 -13.10
C ALA A 484 -6.02 5.31 -12.60
N SER A 485 -5.63 5.58 -11.35
CA SER A 485 -4.44 5.04 -10.70
C SER A 485 -4.79 4.34 -9.38
N PRO A 486 -4.09 3.26 -9.01
CA PRO A 486 -4.40 2.50 -7.80
C PRO A 486 -4.01 3.28 -6.54
N ILE A 487 -4.92 3.35 -5.58
CA ILE A 487 -4.72 3.80 -4.19
C ILE A 487 -4.87 2.56 -3.32
N ILE A 488 -3.93 2.34 -2.39
CA ILE A 488 -3.93 1.14 -1.55
C ILE A 488 -4.22 1.54 -0.11
N LYS A 489 -5.46 1.32 0.34
CA LYS A 489 -5.86 1.45 1.74
C LYS A 489 -5.30 0.26 2.52
N ARG A 490 -4.75 0.53 3.71
CA ARG A 490 -4.07 -0.48 4.53
C ARG A 490 -4.65 -0.48 5.94
N ARG A 491 -5.08 -1.63 6.42
CA ARG A 491 -5.59 -1.82 7.79
C ARG A 491 -4.84 -2.96 8.47
N SER A 492 -4.60 -2.82 9.76
CA SER A 492 -3.95 -3.82 10.61
C SER A 492 -4.82 -4.01 11.84
N THR A 493 -5.25 -5.24 12.11
CA THR A 493 -6.04 -5.59 13.30
C THR A 493 -5.32 -6.65 14.11
N LEU A 494 -5.12 -6.36 15.39
CA LEU A 494 -4.57 -7.30 16.37
C LEU A 494 -5.72 -7.82 17.25
N SER A 495 -5.87 -9.12 17.35
CA SER A 495 -6.77 -9.77 18.30
C SER A 495 -6.03 -10.84 19.11
N SER A 496 -6.56 -11.18 20.29
CA SER A 496 -6.11 -12.33 21.07
C SER A 496 -7.32 -13.10 21.55
N SER A 497 -7.28 -14.42 21.43
CA SER A 497 -8.33 -15.32 21.92
C SER A 497 -7.74 -16.59 22.54
N PHE A 498 -8.49 -17.24 23.43
CA PHE A 498 -8.12 -18.55 23.95
C PHE A 498 -8.79 -19.68 23.16
N GLU A 499 -8.00 -20.64 22.71
CA GLU A 499 -8.47 -21.91 22.15
C GLU A 499 -8.33 -23.00 23.23
N GLU A 500 -9.45 -23.55 23.68
CA GLU A 500 -9.46 -24.60 24.72
C GLU A 500 -8.84 -25.91 24.19
N VAL A 501 -7.92 -26.49 24.97
CA VAL A 501 -7.23 -27.76 24.66
C VAL A 501 -7.82 -28.89 25.48
N SER A 502 -8.12 -28.63 26.75
CA SER A 502 -8.75 -29.57 27.67
C SER A 502 -10.05 -28.99 28.23
N PRO A 503 -10.98 -29.85 28.69
CA PRO A 503 -11.96 -29.40 29.68
C PRO A 503 -11.23 -28.92 30.94
N GLN A 504 -11.88 -28.02 31.68
CA GLN A 504 -11.40 -27.51 32.94
C GLN A 504 -11.41 -28.61 34.02
N THR A 505 -10.42 -28.60 34.89
CA THR A 505 -10.24 -29.56 35.98
C THR A 505 -10.08 -28.85 37.32
N VAL A 506 -10.44 -29.53 38.41
CA VAL A 506 -10.25 -29.04 39.79
C VAL A 506 -8.83 -29.38 40.25
N LEU A 507 -8.00 -28.37 40.51
CA LEU A 507 -6.69 -28.54 41.15
C LEU A 507 -6.83 -28.70 42.67
N SER A 508 -7.71 -27.91 43.26
CA SER A 508 -7.93 -27.88 44.70
C SER A 508 -9.33 -27.38 44.99
N TYR A 509 -9.92 -27.87 46.06
CA TYR A 509 -11.23 -27.44 46.55
C TYR A 509 -11.15 -27.38 48.07
N GLY A 510 -11.60 -26.27 48.64
CA GLY A 510 -11.62 -26.06 50.08
C GLY A 510 -12.85 -25.29 50.49
N GLY A 511 -13.46 -25.68 51.59
CA GLY A 511 -14.66 -25.02 52.08
C GLY A 511 -15.34 -25.78 53.22
N GLY A 512 -16.48 -25.25 53.63
CA GLY A 512 -17.34 -25.82 54.65
C GLY A 512 -18.64 -25.04 54.79
N GLU A 513 -19.63 -25.69 55.38
CA GLU A 513 -20.95 -25.13 55.65
C GLU A 513 -21.38 -25.39 57.10
N GLY A 514 -22.22 -24.52 57.66
CA GLY A 514 -22.75 -24.71 59.00
C GLY A 514 -23.19 -23.44 59.73
N GLY A 515 -23.87 -23.65 60.85
CA GLY A 515 -24.37 -22.59 61.73
C GLY A 515 -23.64 -22.51 63.08
N PHE A 516 -24.36 -22.09 64.12
CA PHE A 516 -23.87 -21.80 65.49
C PHE A 516 -22.98 -22.87 66.17
N ALA A 517 -23.04 -24.13 65.74
CA ALA A 517 -22.21 -25.23 66.26
C ALA A 517 -21.00 -25.60 65.37
N SER A 518 -20.77 -24.89 64.26
CA SER A 518 -19.66 -25.12 63.34
C SER A 518 -18.42 -24.29 63.70
N ASN A 519 -17.25 -24.71 63.23
CA ASN A 519 -15.99 -23.99 63.36
C ASN A 519 -15.78 -22.90 62.29
N LEU A 520 -16.86 -22.43 61.64
CA LEU A 520 -16.80 -21.44 60.57
C LEU A 520 -16.88 -20.01 61.14
N SER A 521 -15.77 -19.30 61.00
CA SER A 521 -15.69 -17.86 61.28
C SER A 521 -15.80 -17.09 59.97
N PHE A 522 -16.79 -16.21 59.87
CA PHE A 522 -16.89 -15.26 58.76
C PHE A 522 -17.05 -13.84 59.31
N VAL A 523 -16.56 -12.87 58.53
CA VAL A 523 -16.70 -11.44 58.77
C VAL A 523 -17.11 -10.75 57.47
N SER A 524 -18.32 -10.22 57.43
CA SER A 524 -18.81 -9.31 56.39
C SER A 524 -18.60 -7.87 56.88
N ASN A 525 -18.05 -7.00 56.04
CA ASN A 525 -17.95 -5.57 56.32
C ASN A 525 -18.64 -4.80 55.20
N ILE A 526 -19.76 -4.17 55.53
CA ILE A 526 -20.66 -3.51 54.58
C ILE A 526 -20.97 -2.12 55.14
N ASN A 527 -20.67 -1.07 54.37
CA ASN A 527 -20.88 0.33 54.80
C ASN A 527 -20.24 0.68 56.16
N ASN A 528 -19.09 0.06 56.48
CA ASN A 528 -18.37 0.11 57.75
C ASN A 528 -19.07 -0.59 58.94
N GLU A 529 -20.19 -1.29 58.73
CA GLU A 529 -20.81 -2.17 59.71
C GLU A 529 -20.23 -3.59 59.57
N ILE A 530 -19.77 -4.16 60.70
CA ILE A 530 -19.09 -5.46 60.74
C ILE A 530 -20.05 -6.53 61.28
N PHE A 531 -20.52 -7.40 60.39
CA PHE A 531 -21.33 -8.57 60.70
C PHE A 531 -20.42 -9.79 60.78
N SER A 532 -20.34 -10.45 61.93
CA SER A 532 -19.56 -11.68 62.10
C SER A 532 -20.44 -12.78 62.66
N THR A 533 -20.13 -14.03 62.32
CA THR A 533 -20.81 -15.22 62.89
C THR A 533 -20.76 -15.25 64.42
N ALA A 534 -19.80 -14.59 65.06
CA ALA A 534 -19.74 -14.40 66.51
C ALA A 534 -20.88 -13.53 67.10
N ASN A 535 -21.49 -12.67 66.29
CA ASN A 535 -22.50 -11.68 66.71
C ASN A 535 -23.90 -11.94 66.09
N LEU A 536 -24.02 -12.92 65.20
CA LEU A 536 -25.26 -13.25 64.49
C LEU A 536 -25.97 -14.43 65.16
N GLN A 537 -27.30 -14.34 65.32
CA GLN A 537 -28.14 -15.43 65.83
C GLN A 537 -28.72 -16.25 64.67
N ASP A 538 -28.95 -17.55 64.92
CA ASP A 538 -29.46 -18.53 63.96
C ASP A 538 -28.78 -18.52 62.59
N TYR A 539 -27.48 -18.19 62.57
CA TYR A 539 -26.73 -18.09 61.33
C TYR A 539 -26.53 -19.46 60.67
N TYR A 540 -26.44 -19.44 59.34
CA TYR A 540 -25.93 -20.52 58.51
C TYR A 540 -25.08 -19.91 57.40
N SER A 541 -23.85 -20.38 57.28
CA SER A 541 -22.89 -19.94 56.27
C SER A 541 -22.46 -21.12 55.40
N GLN A 542 -22.27 -20.86 54.11
CA GLN A 542 -21.55 -21.71 53.17
C GLN A 542 -20.34 -20.92 52.67
N VAL A 543 -19.16 -21.53 52.65
CA VAL A 543 -17.94 -20.94 52.06
C VAL A 543 -17.20 -22.03 51.32
N TYR A 544 -17.10 -21.89 50.00
CA TYR A 544 -16.42 -22.80 49.10
C TYR A 544 -15.55 -22.02 48.11
N VAL A 545 -14.34 -22.54 47.88
CA VAL A 545 -13.39 -22.01 46.92
C VAL A 545 -12.84 -23.19 46.11
N THR A 546 -13.17 -23.21 44.81
CA THR A 546 -12.60 -24.17 43.86
C THR A 546 -11.48 -23.50 43.09
N ILE A 547 -10.26 -24.02 43.17
CA ILE A 547 -9.16 -23.65 42.29
C ILE A 547 -9.19 -24.58 41.09
N LEU A 548 -9.33 -23.98 39.93
CA LEU A 548 -9.51 -24.65 38.65
C LEU A 548 -8.27 -24.44 37.78
N ASN A 549 -8.01 -25.37 36.88
CA ASN A 549 -7.07 -25.17 35.77
C ASN A 549 -7.69 -25.62 34.46
N GLN A 550 -7.30 -24.96 33.38
CA GLN A 550 -7.66 -25.35 32.03
C GLN A 550 -6.45 -25.18 31.11
N GLU A 551 -6.21 -26.19 30.29
CA GLU A 551 -5.23 -26.08 29.22
C GLU A 551 -5.83 -25.37 28.02
N VAL A 552 -5.14 -24.33 27.56
CA VAL A 552 -5.56 -23.48 26.45
C VAL A 552 -4.36 -23.13 25.57
N ASN A 553 -4.61 -22.66 24.36
CA ASN A 553 -3.62 -21.93 23.60
C ASN A 553 -4.07 -20.48 23.50
N ASN A 554 -3.20 -19.54 23.92
CA ASN A 554 -3.41 -18.13 23.63
C ASN A 554 -3.02 -17.88 22.17
N ILE A 555 -3.99 -17.54 21.33
CA ILE A 555 -3.80 -17.22 19.93
C ILE A 555 -3.83 -15.71 19.77
N THR A 556 -2.68 -15.11 19.53
CA THR A 556 -2.58 -13.71 19.10
C THR A 556 -2.54 -13.66 17.57
N SER A 557 -3.58 -13.10 16.95
CA SER A 557 -3.71 -12.96 15.51
C SER A 557 -3.44 -11.53 15.08
N ASN A 558 -2.53 -11.34 14.12
CA ASN A 558 -2.34 -10.09 13.42
C ASN A 558 -2.76 -10.26 11.96
N ARG A 559 -3.80 -9.51 11.56
CA ARG A 559 -4.37 -9.50 10.21
C ARG A 559 -4.08 -8.15 9.57
N TYR A 560 -3.26 -8.17 8.53
CA TYR A 560 -2.89 -7.00 7.71
C TYR A 560 -3.57 -7.11 6.34
N ARG A 561 -4.36 -6.10 5.96
CA ARG A 561 -5.20 -6.08 4.76
C ARG A 561 -4.89 -4.86 3.89
N GLU A 562 -4.69 -5.09 2.60
CA GLU A 562 -4.47 -4.10 1.54
C GLU A 562 -5.66 -4.12 0.57
N GLU A 563 -6.42 -3.03 0.50
CA GLU A 563 -7.53 -2.85 -0.44
C GLU A 563 -7.11 -1.86 -1.52
N THR A 564 -7.26 -2.23 -2.79
CA THR A 564 -6.84 -1.42 -3.94
C THR A 564 -8.04 -0.84 -4.68
N GLU A 565 -8.19 0.48 -4.62
CA GLU A 565 -9.22 1.26 -5.32
C GLU A 565 -8.58 2.07 -6.46
N TYR A 566 -9.32 2.35 -7.54
CA TYR A 566 -8.80 3.16 -8.64
C TYR A 566 -9.31 4.61 -8.58
N ALA A 567 -8.42 5.55 -8.26
CA ALA A 567 -8.75 6.98 -8.17
C ALA A 567 -8.49 7.72 -9.51
N PRO A 568 -9.30 8.73 -9.89
CA PRO A 568 -9.05 9.56 -11.07
C PRO A 568 -7.70 10.27 -11.02
N HIS A 569 -6.98 10.30 -12.14
CA HIS A 569 -5.64 10.89 -12.20
C HIS A 569 -5.44 11.66 -13.52
N LEU A 570 -5.01 12.92 -13.39
CA LEU A 570 -4.52 13.78 -14.47
C LEU A 570 -3.00 13.92 -14.37
N SER A 571 -2.27 13.63 -15.45
CA SER A 571 -0.81 13.79 -15.53
C SER A 571 -0.42 14.55 -16.80
N PHE A 572 0.50 15.50 -16.66
CA PHE A 572 1.23 16.10 -17.77
C PHE A 572 2.67 15.59 -17.77
N THR A 573 3.17 15.20 -18.95
CA THR A 573 4.56 14.77 -19.13
C THR A 573 5.15 15.37 -20.40
N GLY A 574 6.31 16.01 -20.26
CA GLY A 574 7.17 16.45 -21.35
C GLY A 574 8.53 15.75 -21.35
N ASN A 575 9.17 15.65 -22.51
CA ASN A 575 10.56 15.18 -22.60
C ASN A 575 11.34 15.76 -23.78
N ILE A 576 12.67 15.71 -23.63
CA ILE A 576 13.66 15.93 -24.67
C ILE A 576 14.45 14.63 -24.78
N THR A 577 14.36 13.95 -25.92
CA THR A 577 15.01 12.64 -26.15
C THR A 577 15.93 12.73 -27.36
N GLY A 578 17.23 12.52 -27.14
CA GLY A 578 18.23 12.30 -28.17
C GLY A 578 18.56 10.81 -28.32
N THR A 579 19.54 10.49 -29.16
CA THR A 579 19.92 9.09 -29.45
C THR A 579 20.73 8.42 -28.33
N GLN A 580 21.30 9.20 -27.42
CA GLN A 580 22.15 8.74 -26.31
C GLN A 580 21.70 9.24 -24.94
N GLU A 581 20.72 10.14 -24.88
CA GLU A 581 20.30 10.81 -23.64
C GLU A 581 18.83 11.19 -23.69
N ALA A 582 18.21 11.27 -22.53
CA ALA A 582 16.86 11.78 -22.38
C ALA A 582 16.72 12.57 -21.08
N LEU A 583 15.92 13.63 -21.13
CA LEU A 583 15.45 14.41 -20.00
C LEU A 583 13.92 14.41 -20.03
N ARG A 584 13.28 14.10 -18.90
CA ARG A 584 11.83 14.02 -18.75
C ARG A 584 11.41 14.88 -17.57
N TYR A 585 10.29 15.58 -17.72
CA TYR A 585 9.69 16.40 -16.68
C TYR A 585 8.18 16.15 -16.67
N TYR A 586 7.58 16.13 -15.49
CA TYR A 586 6.19 15.73 -15.32
C TYR A 586 5.58 16.30 -14.04
N THR A 587 4.27 16.42 -14.06
CA THR A 587 3.44 16.80 -12.93
C THR A 587 2.09 16.12 -13.05
N GLY A 588 1.39 15.89 -11.94
CA GLY A 588 0.08 15.28 -11.95
C GLY A 588 -0.65 15.45 -10.64
N VAL A 589 -1.92 15.07 -10.65
CA VAL A 589 -2.83 15.12 -9.49
C VAL A 589 -3.68 13.86 -9.48
N ILE A 590 -3.63 13.12 -8.37
CA ILE A 590 -4.48 11.95 -8.11
C ILE A 590 -5.59 12.37 -7.15
N GLY A 591 -6.84 12.17 -7.55
CA GLY A 591 -8.05 12.48 -6.78
C GLY A 591 -8.42 11.34 -5.84
N ALA A 592 -7.54 11.02 -4.90
CA ALA A 592 -7.87 10.18 -3.75
C ALA A 592 -8.57 11.00 -2.65
N GLU A 593 -8.95 10.37 -1.54
CA GLU A 593 -9.54 11.02 -0.35
C GLU A 593 -8.70 12.23 0.10
N GLU A 594 -7.38 12.03 0.21
CA GLU A 594 -6.41 13.12 0.21
C GLU A 594 -5.85 13.33 -1.19
N ILE A 595 -5.96 14.55 -1.73
CA ILE A 595 -5.45 14.87 -3.08
C ILE A 595 -3.92 14.76 -3.11
N LYS A 596 -3.38 13.93 -4.01
CA LYS A 596 -1.93 13.71 -4.17
C LYS A 596 -1.43 14.40 -5.43
N ALA A 597 -0.94 15.62 -5.27
CA ALA A 597 -0.29 16.37 -6.35
C ALA A 597 1.20 16.07 -6.39
N TYR A 598 1.82 16.00 -7.58
CA TYR A 598 3.26 15.75 -7.71
C TYR A 598 3.92 16.55 -8.82
N GLY A 599 5.25 16.69 -8.70
CA GLY A 599 6.12 17.27 -9.73
C GLY A 599 7.49 16.61 -9.70
N GLY A 600 8.09 16.35 -10.87
CA GLY A 600 9.40 15.71 -10.92
C GLY A 600 10.11 15.82 -12.27
N VAL A 601 11.38 15.46 -12.24
CA VAL A 601 12.30 15.46 -13.36
C VAL A 601 13.23 14.24 -13.26
N ASP A 602 13.49 13.57 -14.38
CA ASP A 602 14.53 12.54 -14.46
C ASP A 602 15.31 12.61 -15.77
N PHE A 603 16.55 12.14 -15.72
CA PHE A 603 17.44 12.08 -16.87
C PHE A 603 18.15 10.73 -16.96
N SER A 604 18.56 10.38 -18.19
CA SER A 604 19.46 9.27 -18.45
C SER A 604 20.43 9.62 -19.58
N LYS A 605 21.66 9.08 -19.52
CA LYS A 605 22.72 9.34 -20.50
C LYS A 605 23.63 8.12 -20.66
N ASN A 606 23.84 7.69 -21.90
CA ASN A 606 24.73 6.60 -22.27
C ASN A 606 25.83 7.11 -23.18
N THR A 607 27.09 6.86 -22.84
CA THR A 607 28.24 7.31 -23.62
C THR A 607 28.77 6.21 -24.55
N ALA A 608 29.41 6.61 -25.65
CA ALA A 608 30.04 5.67 -26.58
C ALA A 608 31.14 4.81 -25.94
N ASN A 609 31.81 5.30 -24.88
CA ASN A 609 32.80 4.54 -24.11
C ASN A 609 32.18 3.72 -22.95
N GLY A 610 30.86 3.48 -22.97
CA GLY A 610 30.20 2.51 -22.09
C GLY A 610 29.92 2.99 -20.66
N TRP A 611 29.91 4.31 -20.40
CA TRP A 611 29.33 4.84 -19.17
C TRP A 611 27.81 5.01 -19.32
N THR A 612 27.08 4.74 -18.25
CA THR A 612 25.65 5.00 -18.10
C THR A 612 25.44 5.85 -16.86
N PHE A 613 24.65 6.90 -16.98
CA PHE A 613 24.23 7.76 -15.88
C PHE A 613 22.71 7.83 -15.88
N SER A 614 22.11 7.85 -14.70
CA SER A 614 20.71 8.24 -14.53
C SER A 614 20.51 8.95 -13.20
N GLY A 615 19.50 9.79 -13.12
CA GLY A 615 19.07 10.38 -11.86
C GLY A 615 17.73 11.07 -12.01
N GLY A 616 17.01 11.20 -10.91
CA GLY A 616 15.71 11.84 -10.92
C GLY A 616 15.22 12.20 -9.53
N VAL A 617 14.36 13.19 -9.47
CA VAL A 617 13.67 13.65 -8.26
C VAL A 617 12.20 13.82 -8.57
N ILE A 618 11.35 13.40 -7.63
CA ILE A 618 9.92 13.68 -7.62
C ILE A 618 9.54 14.12 -6.21
N GLY A 619 8.67 15.12 -6.11
CA GLY A 619 8.02 15.55 -4.88
C GLY A 619 6.51 15.30 -4.95
N TYR A 620 5.91 14.91 -3.83
CA TYR A 620 4.46 14.74 -3.65
C TYR A 620 3.93 15.68 -2.56
N VAL A 621 2.64 16.02 -2.67
CA VAL A 621 1.82 16.60 -1.60
C VAL A 621 0.95 15.46 -1.04
N ASN A 622 0.78 15.41 0.28
CA ASN A 622 0.11 14.32 1.01
C ASN A 622 0.72 12.94 0.66
N PRO A 623 2.02 12.73 0.94
CA PRO A 623 2.72 11.50 0.61
C PRO A 623 2.22 10.30 1.42
N ASP A 624 2.39 9.10 0.88
CA ASP A 624 2.11 7.82 1.55
C ASP A 624 3.14 6.74 1.18
N ILE A 625 2.87 5.48 1.53
CA ILE A 625 3.74 4.31 1.28
C ILE A 625 4.01 4.05 -0.22
N ASP A 626 3.08 4.39 -1.11
CA ASP A 626 3.15 4.15 -2.56
C ASP A 626 3.49 5.43 -3.36
N TYR A 627 3.09 6.59 -2.85
CA TYR A 627 3.22 7.90 -3.49
C TYR A 627 3.98 8.87 -2.58
N TYR A 628 5.31 8.85 -2.67
CA TYR A 628 6.21 9.65 -1.83
C TYR A 628 7.27 10.39 -2.64
N SER A 629 7.78 11.47 -2.06
CA SER A 629 8.91 12.23 -2.60
C SER A 629 10.18 11.40 -2.52
N GLN A 630 10.91 11.29 -3.62
CA GLN A 630 12.12 10.48 -3.70
C GLN A 630 13.19 11.07 -4.62
N VAL A 631 14.44 10.79 -4.28
CA VAL A 631 15.64 11.05 -5.08
C VAL A 631 16.26 9.73 -5.48
N THR A 632 16.56 9.58 -6.77
CA THR A 632 17.20 8.40 -7.35
C THR A 632 18.44 8.80 -8.14
N GLY A 633 19.47 7.95 -8.13
CA GLY A 633 20.68 8.15 -8.90
C GLY A 633 21.38 6.84 -9.23
N SER A 634 22.02 6.74 -10.39
CA SER A 634 22.93 5.63 -10.68
C SER A 634 24.03 6.02 -11.67
N ILE A 635 25.20 5.41 -11.49
CA ILE A 635 26.33 5.46 -12.40
C ILE A 635 26.80 4.03 -12.67
N GLY A 636 27.02 3.70 -13.94
CA GLY A 636 27.46 2.40 -14.39
C GLY A 636 28.54 2.48 -15.46
N LYS A 637 29.41 1.48 -15.49
CA LYS A 637 30.49 1.32 -16.45
C LYS A 637 30.49 -0.09 -17.01
N ARG A 638 30.30 -0.20 -18.33
CA ARG A 638 30.58 -1.42 -19.10
C ARG A 638 32.03 -1.40 -19.58
N ILE A 639 32.77 -2.43 -19.21
CA ILE A 639 34.16 -2.70 -19.62
C ILE A 639 34.10 -3.92 -20.55
N SER A 640 34.39 -3.73 -21.83
CA SER A 640 34.49 -4.84 -22.79
C SER A 640 35.76 -5.62 -22.52
N LEU A 641 35.63 -6.93 -22.26
CA LEU A 641 36.75 -7.85 -22.06
C LEU A 641 37.09 -8.60 -23.36
N SER A 642 36.07 -8.94 -24.14
CA SER A 642 36.18 -9.55 -25.47
C SER A 642 34.98 -9.13 -26.33
N ARG A 643 34.84 -9.68 -27.55
CA ARG A 643 33.63 -9.49 -28.38
C ARG A 643 32.36 -10.03 -27.69
N ASN A 644 32.49 -11.10 -26.91
CA ASN A 644 31.37 -11.82 -26.28
C ASN A 644 31.42 -11.73 -24.74
N SER A 645 32.33 -10.96 -24.17
CA SER A 645 32.55 -10.86 -22.73
C SER A 645 32.65 -9.41 -22.26
N ASN A 646 31.97 -9.07 -21.18
CA ASN A 646 32.06 -7.74 -20.57
C ASN A 646 31.83 -7.80 -19.06
N LEU A 647 32.46 -6.88 -18.34
CA LEU A 647 32.19 -6.59 -16.94
C LEU A 647 31.34 -5.32 -16.87
N VAL A 648 30.24 -5.37 -16.12
CA VAL A 648 29.43 -4.19 -15.79
C VAL A 648 29.59 -3.92 -14.31
N LEU A 649 30.11 -2.75 -13.95
CA LEU A 649 30.15 -2.24 -12.58
C LEU A 649 29.15 -1.09 -12.49
N SER A 650 28.37 -1.01 -11.42
CA SER A 650 27.49 0.13 -11.18
C SER A 650 27.22 0.37 -9.71
N THR A 651 27.03 1.62 -9.33
CA THR A 651 26.46 2.00 -8.04
C THR A 651 25.22 2.85 -8.24
N GLY A 652 24.29 2.80 -7.28
CA GLY A 652 23.09 3.61 -7.28
C GLY A 652 22.60 3.92 -5.87
N VAL A 653 21.75 4.93 -5.79
CA VAL A 653 21.11 5.43 -4.57
C VAL A 653 19.60 5.58 -4.81
N ASN A 654 18.81 5.21 -3.81
CA ASN A 654 17.40 5.54 -3.67
C ASN A 654 17.18 6.15 -2.29
N TYR A 655 16.53 7.31 -2.23
CA TYR A 655 16.24 8.01 -0.99
C TYR A 655 14.83 8.63 -1.03
N ALA A 656 13.90 8.01 -0.32
CA ALA A 656 12.60 8.55 0.02
C ALA A 656 12.76 9.62 1.11
N LEU A 657 12.05 10.74 0.95
CA LEU A 657 12.19 11.94 1.78
C LEU A 657 11.11 12.04 2.86
N ASP A 658 9.89 11.63 2.54
CA ASP A 658 8.66 11.90 3.29
C ASP A 658 7.67 10.71 3.23
N ARG A 659 8.16 9.52 2.86
CA ARG A 659 7.37 8.28 2.87
C ARG A 659 7.00 7.92 4.30
N GLU A 660 5.73 7.55 4.50
CA GLU A 660 5.26 6.94 5.76
C GLU A 660 6.14 5.71 6.08
N THR A 661 6.79 5.72 7.25
CA THR A 661 7.68 4.64 7.68
C THR A 661 6.93 3.62 8.51
N ARG A 662 7.18 2.33 8.26
CA ARG A 662 6.62 1.22 9.05
C ARG A 662 7.71 0.23 9.45
N PRO A 663 7.59 -0.44 10.61
CA PRO A 663 8.52 -1.49 11.00
C PRO A 663 8.69 -2.53 9.89
N ASN A 664 9.95 -2.80 9.53
CA ASN A 664 10.35 -3.73 8.46
C ASN A 664 9.95 -3.35 7.01
N ASP A 665 9.51 -2.11 6.73
CA ASP A 665 9.27 -1.59 5.37
C ASP A 665 10.39 -0.63 4.92
N PHE A 666 11.51 -1.21 4.48
CA PHE A 666 12.70 -0.47 4.07
C PHE A 666 12.76 -0.21 2.55
N VAL A 667 12.99 1.03 2.16
CA VAL A 667 13.05 1.44 0.73
C VAL A 667 14.32 2.22 0.36
N ASN A 668 14.97 2.85 1.35
CA ASN A 668 16.18 3.60 1.11
C ASN A 668 17.33 2.63 0.84
N SER A 669 18.23 3.00 -0.08
CA SER A 669 19.33 2.09 -0.41
C SER A 669 20.50 2.81 -1.05
N ILE A 670 21.69 2.35 -0.69
CA ILE A 670 22.90 2.50 -1.49
C ILE A 670 23.25 1.10 -1.99
N THR A 671 23.40 0.94 -3.30
CA THR A 671 23.62 -0.36 -3.93
C THR A 671 24.90 -0.33 -4.75
N VAL A 672 25.72 -1.39 -4.65
CA VAL A 672 26.82 -1.67 -5.58
C VAL A 672 26.53 -2.99 -6.29
N ARG A 673 26.73 -3.02 -7.61
CA ARG A 673 26.49 -4.19 -8.46
C ARG A 673 27.68 -4.43 -9.37
N ALA A 674 28.07 -5.71 -9.50
CA ALA A 674 29.04 -6.17 -10.46
C ALA A 674 28.45 -7.34 -11.26
N ARG A 675 28.61 -7.35 -12.58
CA ARG A 675 28.14 -8.45 -13.44
C ARG A 675 29.18 -8.78 -14.50
N ALA A 676 29.73 -9.99 -14.44
CA ALA A 676 30.57 -10.54 -15.49
C ALA A 676 29.70 -11.35 -16.45
N ASN A 677 29.66 -10.95 -17.72
CA ASN A 677 29.09 -11.74 -18.81
C ASN A 677 30.24 -12.39 -19.57
N LEU A 678 30.22 -13.72 -19.69
CA LEU A 678 31.29 -14.55 -20.24
C LEU A 678 30.69 -15.51 -21.28
N GLY A 679 30.37 -14.99 -22.46
CA GLY A 679 29.66 -15.75 -23.49
C GLY A 679 28.27 -16.19 -23.01
N ASN A 680 28.08 -17.51 -22.89
CA ASN A 680 26.80 -18.12 -22.50
C ASN A 680 26.57 -18.13 -20.98
N VAL A 681 27.57 -17.80 -20.16
CA VAL A 681 27.46 -17.78 -18.69
C VAL A 681 27.55 -16.34 -18.20
N TRP A 682 26.80 -16.01 -17.16
CA TRP A 682 26.96 -14.75 -16.44
C TRP A 682 26.94 -14.97 -14.93
N PHE A 683 27.72 -14.14 -14.24
CA PHE A 683 27.78 -14.06 -12.79
C PHE A 683 27.44 -12.64 -12.35
N GLY A 684 26.63 -12.50 -11.30
CA GLY A 684 26.20 -11.21 -10.76
C GLY A 684 26.36 -11.16 -9.25
N LEU A 685 26.94 -10.07 -8.77
CA LEU A 685 27.00 -9.68 -7.36
C LEU A 685 26.19 -8.39 -7.18
N THR A 686 25.39 -8.31 -6.13
CA THR A 686 24.70 -7.08 -5.72
C THR A 686 24.75 -6.96 -4.21
N ASN A 687 25.29 -5.85 -3.71
CA ASN A 687 25.30 -5.53 -2.30
C ASN A 687 24.46 -4.27 -2.03
N TYR A 688 23.64 -4.34 -0.99
CA TYR A 688 22.93 -3.20 -0.40
C TYR A 688 23.60 -2.89 0.95
N PHE A 689 23.95 -1.62 1.17
CA PHE A 689 24.53 -1.17 2.43
C PHE A 689 23.41 -0.73 3.38
N GLY A 690 23.19 -1.53 4.43
CA GLY A 690 22.25 -1.20 5.51
C GLY A 690 22.79 -0.11 6.43
N ASP A 691 21.89 0.54 7.15
CA ASP A 691 22.16 1.52 8.22
C ASP A 691 23.02 2.75 7.83
N VAL A 692 23.23 2.99 6.53
CA VAL A 692 23.86 4.22 5.99
C VAL A 692 22.86 5.36 5.78
N LEU A 693 21.59 5.03 5.56
CA LEU A 693 20.48 5.97 5.40
C LEU A 693 19.38 5.57 6.42
N PRO A 694 18.52 6.51 6.88
CA PRO A 694 17.31 6.13 7.61
C PRO A 694 16.46 5.21 6.74
N ASP A 695 15.78 4.23 7.35
CA ASP A 695 14.90 3.26 6.68
C ASP A 695 15.55 2.53 5.48
N ALA A 696 16.87 2.32 5.58
CA ALA A 696 17.65 1.62 4.58
C ALA A 696 17.38 0.12 4.58
N ILE A 697 17.30 -0.47 3.39
CA ILE A 697 17.33 -1.93 3.18
C ILE A 697 18.54 -2.48 3.93
N LYS A 698 18.30 -3.41 4.87
CA LYS A 698 19.35 -3.99 5.71
C LYS A 698 20.41 -4.70 4.87
N ASN A 699 21.61 -4.80 5.42
CA ASN A 699 22.79 -5.27 4.68
C ASN A 699 22.50 -6.60 3.99
N THR A 700 22.66 -6.62 2.67
CA THR A 700 22.22 -7.73 1.81
C THR A 700 23.24 -7.97 0.72
N LEU A 701 23.71 -9.20 0.57
CA LEU A 701 24.66 -9.64 -0.45
C LEU A 701 24.04 -10.75 -1.31
N VAL A 702 23.60 -10.38 -2.50
CA VAL A 702 23.04 -11.28 -3.51
C VAL A 702 24.16 -11.77 -4.42
N THR A 703 24.35 -13.09 -4.52
CA THR A 703 25.06 -13.73 -5.62
C THR A 703 24.09 -14.36 -6.59
N SER A 704 24.42 -14.35 -7.87
CA SER A 704 23.55 -14.84 -8.94
C SER A 704 24.36 -15.38 -10.10
N VAL A 705 23.82 -16.42 -10.75
CA VAL A 705 24.43 -17.09 -11.89
C VAL A 705 23.35 -17.40 -12.92
N GLY A 706 23.71 -17.41 -14.20
CA GLY A 706 22.85 -17.96 -15.23
C GLY A 706 23.61 -18.49 -16.42
N ILE A 707 23.01 -19.50 -17.05
CA ILE A 707 23.59 -20.28 -18.13
C ILE A 707 22.58 -20.31 -19.27
N GLN A 708 22.99 -19.81 -20.43
CA GLN A 708 22.24 -19.91 -21.67
C GLN A 708 22.68 -21.15 -22.45
N PHE A 709 21.94 -22.25 -22.29
CA PHE A 709 22.21 -23.50 -23.01
C PHE A 709 21.91 -23.38 -24.52
N SER A 710 20.93 -22.56 -24.89
CA SER A 710 20.62 -22.29 -26.30
C SER A 710 19.92 -20.94 -26.51
N ASN A 711 19.63 -20.58 -27.76
CA ASN A 711 18.79 -19.43 -28.10
C ASN A 711 17.33 -19.56 -27.64
N SER A 712 16.91 -20.76 -27.24
CA SER A 712 15.56 -21.08 -26.78
C SER A 712 15.48 -21.43 -25.30
N PHE A 713 16.59 -21.75 -24.62
CA PHE A 713 16.57 -22.21 -23.22
C PHE A 713 17.71 -21.62 -22.39
N SER A 714 17.37 -21.08 -21.22
CA SER A 714 18.31 -20.58 -20.22
C SER A 714 17.85 -20.86 -18.79
N LEU A 715 18.79 -21.19 -17.92
CA LEU A 715 18.58 -21.34 -16.49
C LEU A 715 19.29 -20.19 -15.74
N SER A 716 18.77 -19.81 -14.58
CA SER A 716 19.38 -18.87 -13.66
C SER A 716 19.06 -19.24 -12.22
N GLY A 717 19.91 -18.81 -11.29
CA GLY A 717 19.67 -18.93 -9.86
C GLY A 717 20.35 -17.81 -9.08
N TYR A 718 19.90 -17.61 -7.84
CA TYR A 718 20.50 -16.66 -6.91
C TYR A 718 20.51 -17.22 -5.48
N TYR A 719 21.43 -16.70 -4.68
CA TYR A 719 21.56 -16.96 -3.25
C TYR A 719 21.96 -15.69 -2.51
N ASN A 720 21.23 -15.37 -1.45
CA ASN A 720 21.48 -14.23 -0.59
C ASN A 720 22.35 -14.67 0.58
N LEU A 721 23.67 -14.54 0.39
CA LEU A 721 24.72 -14.93 1.35
C LEU A 721 24.61 -14.20 2.69
N ILE A 722 24.20 -12.94 2.62
CA ILE A 722 23.91 -12.06 3.75
C ILE A 722 22.58 -11.42 3.41
N ASN A 723 21.64 -11.40 4.36
CA ASN A 723 20.42 -10.62 4.24
C ASN A 723 19.82 -10.43 5.65
N GLU A 724 20.01 -9.25 6.21
CA GLU A 724 19.61 -8.89 7.58
C GLU A 724 18.16 -8.36 7.66
N ASN A 725 17.36 -8.45 6.58
CA ASN A 725 15.95 -8.05 6.58
C ASN A 725 15.08 -9.16 7.19
N ALA A 726 14.10 -8.78 8.03
CA ALA A 726 13.15 -9.71 8.66
C ALA A 726 12.30 -10.50 7.64
N ALA A 727 11.97 -9.89 6.50
CA ALA A 727 11.39 -10.60 5.35
C ALA A 727 12.43 -10.70 4.23
N ARG A 728 12.91 -11.91 3.94
CA ARG A 728 14.00 -12.14 2.98
C ARG A 728 13.72 -13.31 2.05
N SER A 729 14.02 -13.16 0.75
CA SER A 729 14.19 -14.35 -0.09
C SER A 729 15.59 -14.92 0.15
N VAL A 730 15.73 -16.22 0.38
CA VAL A 730 17.02 -16.83 0.71
C VAL A 730 17.73 -17.29 -0.57
N TYR A 731 17.02 -18.05 -1.40
CA TYR A 731 17.47 -18.52 -2.71
C TYR A 731 16.31 -18.62 -3.70
N GLY A 732 16.64 -18.71 -4.98
CA GLY A 732 15.66 -19.03 -6.01
C GLY A 732 16.30 -19.46 -7.31
N ALA A 733 15.50 -20.10 -8.15
CA ALA A 733 15.87 -20.55 -9.49
C ALA A 733 14.82 -20.13 -10.52
N GLY A 734 15.25 -19.89 -11.75
CA GLY A 734 14.38 -19.50 -12.85
C GLY A 734 14.83 -20.11 -14.16
N ALA A 735 13.89 -20.76 -14.87
CA ALA A 735 14.07 -21.30 -16.20
C ALA A 735 13.25 -20.49 -17.21
N ARG A 736 13.81 -20.24 -18.38
CA ARG A 736 13.13 -19.58 -19.50
C ARG A 736 13.22 -20.44 -20.75
N LEU A 737 12.06 -20.78 -21.30
CA LEU A 737 11.90 -21.53 -22.55
C LEU A 737 11.16 -20.67 -23.59
N ARG A 738 11.73 -20.56 -24.79
CA ARG A 738 11.16 -19.80 -25.91
C ARG A 738 10.75 -20.76 -27.02
N LEU A 739 9.46 -20.84 -27.27
CA LEU A 739 8.78 -21.74 -28.20
C LEU A 739 8.84 -21.19 -29.63
N GLY A 740 10.06 -20.92 -30.12
CA GLY A 740 10.31 -20.49 -31.51
C GLY A 740 11.47 -19.52 -31.67
N LYS A 741 11.82 -19.23 -32.94
CA LYS A 741 12.99 -18.42 -33.32
C LYS A 741 12.66 -16.92 -33.52
N ASN A 742 11.39 -16.57 -33.72
CA ASN A 742 10.96 -15.20 -34.03
C ASN A 742 10.92 -14.33 -32.77
N GLN A 743 11.15 -13.01 -32.89
CA GLN A 743 11.20 -12.11 -31.72
C GLN A 743 9.91 -12.13 -30.88
N ASN A 744 8.79 -12.43 -31.53
CA ASN A 744 7.45 -12.51 -30.93
C ASN A 744 7.06 -13.93 -30.46
N SER A 745 7.93 -14.94 -30.60
CA SER A 745 7.61 -16.32 -30.24
C SER A 745 7.26 -16.46 -28.75
N PRO A 746 6.27 -17.32 -28.40
CA PRO A 746 5.87 -17.51 -27.01
C PRO A 746 7.05 -17.89 -26.12
N THR A 747 7.06 -17.34 -24.91
CA THR A 747 8.07 -17.56 -23.88
C THR A 747 7.36 -18.02 -22.61
N LEU A 748 7.72 -19.21 -22.15
CA LEU A 748 7.38 -19.74 -20.83
C LEU A 748 8.54 -19.43 -19.87
N ASN A 749 8.25 -18.71 -18.80
CA ASN A 749 9.14 -18.54 -17.66
C ASN A 749 8.60 -19.38 -16.51
N LEU A 750 9.47 -20.14 -15.86
CA LEU A 750 9.21 -20.84 -14.62
C LEU A 750 10.17 -20.25 -13.58
N SER A 751 9.68 -19.89 -12.41
CA SER A 751 10.54 -19.47 -11.30
C SER A 751 10.05 -20.03 -9.98
N TRP A 752 11.00 -20.39 -9.13
CA TRP A 752 10.80 -20.78 -7.75
C TRP A 752 11.69 -19.91 -6.87
N ARG A 753 11.15 -19.44 -5.76
CA ARG A 753 11.90 -18.75 -4.71
C ARG A 753 11.51 -19.31 -3.35
N ASN A 754 12.47 -19.40 -2.46
CA ASN A 754 12.23 -19.56 -1.04
C ASN A 754 12.26 -18.16 -0.38
N ASN A 755 11.24 -17.89 0.42
CA ASN A 755 11.11 -16.72 1.28
C ASN A 755 11.13 -17.19 2.73
N GLU A 756 11.88 -16.49 3.57
CA GLU A 756 11.90 -16.63 5.01
C GLU A 756 11.38 -15.35 5.64
N TYR A 757 10.51 -15.50 6.64
CA TYR A 757 10.00 -14.43 7.48
C TYR A 757 10.42 -14.70 8.92
N ASP A 758 11.23 -13.81 9.49
CA ASP A 758 11.74 -13.85 10.84
C ASP A 758 10.89 -12.94 11.74
N TYR A 759 10.24 -13.54 12.74
CA TYR A 759 9.41 -12.85 13.73
C TYR A 759 10.13 -12.68 15.08
N GLY A 760 11.44 -12.92 15.11
CA GLY A 760 12.29 -12.82 16.30
C GLY A 760 12.36 -14.14 17.06
N ARG A 761 12.38 -14.05 18.39
CA ARG A 761 12.54 -15.19 19.30
C ARG A 761 11.49 -15.17 20.40
N ASP A 762 11.13 -16.36 20.88
CA ASP A 762 10.25 -16.51 22.04
C ASP A 762 11.00 -16.28 23.38
N ARG A 763 10.30 -16.45 24.50
CA ARG A 763 10.88 -16.28 25.85
C ARG A 763 11.94 -17.32 26.22
N ALA A 764 11.98 -18.44 25.50
CA ALA A 764 12.97 -19.52 25.66
C ALA A 764 14.09 -19.46 24.61
N ASP A 765 14.19 -18.33 23.88
CA ASP A 765 15.18 -18.06 22.83
C ASP A 765 15.05 -18.92 21.55
N ASN A 766 13.90 -19.60 21.36
CA ASN A 766 13.61 -20.33 20.12
C ASN A 766 13.32 -19.36 18.96
N GLU A 767 13.83 -19.66 17.76
CA GLU A 767 13.61 -18.82 16.57
C GLU A 767 12.21 -18.97 15.97
N LEU A 768 11.51 -17.85 15.79
CA LEU A 768 10.16 -17.80 15.23
C LEU A 768 10.23 -17.48 13.73
N LYS A 769 10.62 -18.48 12.93
CA LYS A 769 10.81 -18.33 11.47
C LYS A 769 9.81 -19.14 10.66
N ILE A 770 9.27 -18.54 9.60
CA ILE A 770 8.42 -19.20 8.61
C ILE A 770 9.13 -19.23 7.26
N ASN A 771 9.28 -20.42 6.71
CA ASN A 771 9.78 -20.66 5.36
C ASN A 771 8.62 -20.92 4.38
N GLU A 772 8.66 -20.25 3.24
CA GLU A 772 7.63 -20.29 2.20
C GLU A 772 8.28 -20.52 0.82
N ASN A 773 7.87 -21.57 0.12
CA ASN A 773 8.24 -21.78 -1.26
C ASN A 773 7.17 -21.18 -2.16
N ILE A 774 7.53 -20.23 -3.01
CA ILE A 774 6.64 -19.61 -3.99
C ILE A 774 7.09 -20.03 -5.39
N PHE A 775 6.18 -20.64 -6.12
CA PHE A 775 6.32 -20.98 -7.53
C PHE A 775 5.59 -19.95 -8.39
N THR A 776 6.11 -19.70 -9.58
CA THR A 776 5.44 -18.84 -10.58
C THR A 776 5.67 -19.41 -11.96
N VAL A 777 4.57 -19.62 -12.67
CA VAL A 777 4.52 -20.07 -14.07
C VAL A 777 3.98 -18.90 -14.88
N PHE A 778 4.73 -18.43 -15.88
CA PHE A 778 4.33 -17.28 -16.69
C PHE A 778 4.57 -17.54 -18.18
N LEU A 779 3.49 -17.63 -18.95
CA LEU A 779 3.49 -17.74 -20.40
C LEU A 779 3.16 -16.37 -21.02
N ARG A 780 4.02 -15.88 -21.91
CA ARG A 780 3.73 -14.71 -22.75
C ARG A 780 4.00 -15.01 -24.22
N GLY A 781 3.05 -14.72 -25.09
CA GLY A 781 3.24 -14.82 -26.55
C GLY A 781 2.43 -13.79 -27.32
N ASN A 782 2.86 -13.48 -28.54
CA ASN A 782 1.97 -12.96 -29.56
C ASN A 782 1.48 -14.16 -30.39
N PHE A 783 0.20 -14.16 -30.75
CA PHE A 783 -0.49 -15.26 -31.42
C PHE A 783 -1.21 -14.74 -32.68
#